data_AF-A0A319EBM2-F1
#
_entry.id   AF-A0A319EBM2-F1
#
_cell.length_a   1.000
_cell.length_b   1.000
_cell.length_c   1.000
_cell.angle_alpha   90.00
_cell.angle_beta   90.00
_cell.angle_gamma   90.00
#
_symmetry.space_group_name_H-M   'P 1'
#
loop_
_entity.id
_entity.type
_entity.pdbx_description
1 polymer ?
#
loop_
_entity_poly.entity_id
_entity_poly.type
_entity_poly.pdbx_seq_one_letter_code
_entity_poly.pdbx_strand_id
1 'polypeptide(L)'
;MLETDTSSKPTEGEPQSPTSPTLPGPRYSKHIVLTTYPGQSGIDPIPLEWGASDAKSRGPVVVSRSSALLKRRNAMGAHGGSYSIYNALAIASGDLEPDFRPDLSNSQPVFNFPWQPAWGDKTKIVSMDPWGHDIVNQFRDDLNKGWDIRPTMAVTRANMNFAEISESVKEGKLEVDGSIVVDSSGEVRVTKVAVEPVWYLPGVAERFGVDEGTLRRTLFEHTGGSYPELITRPDLKVFLPPIGGLTVYIFGPPERVSDENVKLALRIHDECNGSDVFQSDICTCRPYLAFGIREAIREAQNGGSGVVIYFRKEGRALGEVIKYLVYNARKRGGDTADKYFTRTENIAGVRDMRFQALMPDILHWLGIKKIDRMLSMSNMKHDAIVDSGIKILERIPIPEEMIPTDSRVEIDAKINAGYFTTGKQITTEDLTAVRGRGWEKWEDITVAGVWCPAVTFFDHTTDTLDLDAQHKYYRYLSTTGLAGLVILGTNSEAFLLTREERAQLIATARAAVGPDYPLMAGCGAHSTKQVLELASDAAAAGANYILVLPPAYFGKATTPAVVKRFFADVARNSPLPVVVYNFPGVCNGVDLDSETITAIARESAASSPTGVSNVVGVKLTCGSVGKITRLAATFSPDEFAIYGGQSDFLIGGLAAGSAGCIAAFANVFPKTAAKIYDLYTAGKIDEAVELQRMAALAESPCKSGIAATKYAAAVFTAVAAGIEGAQEKLKPRTPYEEPAEGAKKLVHELMAAVAQIEGGV
;
A
#
# COMPACT_ATOMS: atom_id res chain seq x y z
N MET A 1 -38.29 -66.99 -24.77
CA MET A 1 -38.90 -66.40 -23.55
C MET A 1 -38.31 -65.01 -23.37
N LEU A 2 -39.19 -64.01 -23.47
CA LEU A 2 -39.11 -62.63 -22.94
C LEU A 2 -37.96 -61.76 -23.49
N GLU A 3 -38.18 -60.91 -24.49
CA GLU A 3 -38.87 -59.60 -24.50
C GLU A 3 -38.21 -58.48 -23.69
N THR A 4 -38.16 -57.33 -24.35
CA THR A 4 -37.51 -56.05 -24.10
C THR A 4 -37.94 -55.35 -22.81
N ASP A 5 -37.02 -54.63 -22.17
CA ASP A 5 -37.40 -53.41 -21.44
C ASP A 5 -36.37 -52.28 -21.62
N THR A 6 -36.92 -51.12 -21.95
CA THR A 6 -36.23 -49.89 -22.33
C THR A 6 -36.03 -48.99 -21.12
N SER A 7 -34.84 -48.38 -21.05
CA SER A 7 -34.39 -47.46 -20.00
C SER A 7 -35.39 -46.33 -19.69
N SER A 8 -35.77 -46.18 -18.42
CA SER A 8 -36.40 -44.98 -17.86
C SER A 8 -35.34 -44.04 -17.29
N LYS A 9 -35.41 -42.76 -17.69
CA LYS A 9 -34.64 -41.65 -17.14
C LYS A 9 -35.02 -41.41 -15.66
N PRO A 10 -34.09 -41.01 -14.78
CA PRO A 10 -34.47 -40.44 -13.49
C PRO A 10 -35.06 -39.05 -13.70
N THR A 11 -36.26 -38.84 -13.17
CA THR A 11 -36.92 -37.53 -13.07
C THR A 11 -36.11 -36.59 -12.18
N GLU A 12 -35.74 -35.43 -12.73
CA GLU A 12 -35.24 -34.28 -11.97
C GLU A 12 -36.31 -33.82 -10.97
N GLY A 13 -35.98 -33.89 -9.68
CA GLY A 13 -36.77 -33.28 -8.62
C GLY A 13 -36.57 -31.77 -8.60
N GLU A 14 -37.67 -31.03 -8.39
CA GLU A 14 -37.69 -29.57 -8.28
C GLU A 14 -36.66 -29.02 -7.27
N PRO A 15 -36.08 -27.83 -7.52
CA PRO A 15 -35.16 -27.20 -6.59
C PRO A 15 -35.87 -26.82 -5.29
N GLN A 16 -35.50 -27.47 -4.18
CA GLN A 16 -35.96 -27.06 -2.86
C GLN A 16 -35.49 -25.62 -2.58
N SER A 17 -36.45 -24.73 -2.29
CA SER A 17 -36.19 -23.40 -1.75
C SER A 17 -35.30 -23.49 -0.50
N PRO A 18 -34.30 -22.60 -0.31
CA PRO A 18 -33.46 -22.63 0.87
C PRO A 18 -34.34 -22.45 2.11
N THR A 19 -34.39 -23.47 2.95
CA THR A 19 -35.03 -23.39 4.26
C THR A 19 -34.29 -22.34 5.07
N SER A 20 -35.04 -21.32 5.50
CA SER A 20 -34.53 -20.29 6.39
C SER A 20 -33.98 -20.98 7.66
N PRO A 21 -32.80 -20.60 8.17
CA PRO A 21 -32.29 -21.19 9.40
C PRO A 21 -33.30 -20.92 10.51
N THR A 22 -33.82 -21.98 11.13
CA THR A 22 -34.70 -21.85 12.28
C THR A 22 -33.86 -21.32 13.44
N LEU A 23 -34.15 -20.10 13.92
CA LEU A 23 -33.43 -19.49 15.03
C LEU A 23 -33.51 -20.42 16.26
N PRO A 24 -32.38 -20.83 16.86
CA PRO A 24 -32.40 -21.63 18.08
C PRO A 24 -33.12 -20.86 19.20
N GLY A 25 -33.90 -21.58 20.02
CA GLY A 25 -34.59 -21.02 21.18
C GLY A 25 -33.61 -20.34 22.17
N PRO A 26 -34.12 -19.58 23.17
CA PRO A 26 -33.28 -18.73 24.01
C PRO A 26 -32.29 -19.56 24.85
N ARG A 27 -31.01 -19.54 24.46
CA ARG A 27 -29.88 -20.21 25.16
C ARG A 27 -29.35 -19.42 26.37
N TYR A 28 -29.87 -18.22 26.60
CA TYR A 28 -29.42 -17.31 27.66
C TYR A 28 -30.56 -16.97 28.64
N SER A 29 -30.18 -16.70 29.89
CA SER A 29 -31.09 -16.11 30.89
C SER A 29 -31.62 -14.76 30.41
N LYS A 30 -32.87 -14.43 30.77
CA LYS A 30 -33.46 -13.09 30.55
C LYS A 30 -32.69 -11.98 31.28
N HIS A 31 -31.93 -12.32 32.32
CA HIS A 31 -31.18 -11.37 33.13
C HIS A 31 -29.69 -11.44 32.83
N ILE A 32 -29.10 -10.33 32.38
CA ILE A 32 -27.66 -10.20 32.09
C ILE A 32 -26.99 -9.46 33.25
N VAL A 33 -25.93 -10.05 33.80
CA VAL A 33 -25.08 -9.38 34.79
C VAL A 33 -24.00 -8.61 34.04
N LEU A 34 -24.11 -7.28 34.05
CA LEU A 34 -23.14 -6.40 33.39
C LEU A 34 -21.79 -6.41 34.12
N THR A 35 -21.81 -6.21 35.44
CA THR A 35 -20.63 -6.25 36.29
C THR A 35 -20.95 -6.81 37.68
N THR A 36 -19.91 -7.12 38.44
CA THR A 36 -19.98 -7.43 39.88
C THR A 36 -19.27 -6.33 40.66
N TYR A 37 -19.63 -6.16 41.93
CA TYR A 37 -19.03 -5.13 42.79
C TYR A 37 -18.25 -5.75 43.95
N PRO A 38 -17.12 -5.15 44.38
CA PRO A 38 -16.44 -5.58 45.60
C PRO A 38 -17.40 -5.47 46.79
N GLY A 39 -17.42 -6.49 47.66
CA GLY A 39 -18.29 -6.51 48.85
C GLY A 39 -19.75 -6.88 48.61
N GLN A 40 -20.18 -7.11 47.36
CA GLN A 40 -21.49 -7.70 47.09
C GLN A 40 -21.56 -9.13 47.63
N SER A 41 -22.70 -9.50 48.25
CA SER A 41 -22.87 -10.84 48.85
C SER A 41 -22.62 -11.98 47.85
N GLY A 42 -21.74 -12.90 48.25
CA GLY A 42 -21.34 -14.06 47.46
C GLY A 42 -20.26 -13.81 46.40
N ILE A 43 -19.70 -12.60 46.31
CA ILE A 43 -18.48 -12.35 45.53
C ILE A 43 -17.27 -12.79 46.36
N ASP A 44 -16.58 -13.83 45.90
CA ASP A 44 -15.43 -14.46 46.56
C ASP A 44 -14.40 -14.88 45.50
N PRO A 45 -13.60 -13.92 44.99
CA PRO A 45 -12.60 -14.18 43.97
C PRO A 45 -11.54 -15.19 44.44
N ILE A 46 -11.13 -16.09 43.55
CA ILE A 46 -10.03 -17.01 43.80
C ILE A 46 -8.76 -16.19 44.08
N PRO A 47 -8.03 -16.46 45.19
CA PRO A 47 -6.78 -15.74 45.49
C PRO A 47 -5.79 -15.79 44.32
N LEU A 48 -5.20 -14.65 44.00
CA LEU A 48 -4.15 -14.52 42.99
C LEU A 48 -3.10 -13.53 43.47
N GLU A 49 -1.88 -14.02 43.65
CA GLU A 49 -0.73 -13.24 44.10
C GLU A 49 0.29 -13.14 42.97
N TRP A 50 0.23 -12.03 42.21
CA TRP A 50 1.15 -11.82 41.10
C TRP A 50 2.59 -11.68 41.59
N GLY A 51 3.51 -12.43 40.98
CA GLY A 51 4.92 -12.48 41.38
C GLY A 51 5.23 -13.45 42.53
N ALA A 52 4.30 -14.32 42.94
CA ALA A 52 4.67 -15.40 43.86
C ALA A 52 5.61 -16.42 43.18
N SER A 53 6.54 -16.99 43.96
CA SER A 53 7.65 -17.80 43.45
C SER A 53 7.25 -19.18 42.93
N ASP A 54 6.07 -19.69 43.30
CA ASP A 54 5.55 -20.97 42.86
C ASP A 54 4.10 -20.86 42.37
N ALA A 55 3.67 -21.78 41.50
CA ALA A 55 2.35 -21.71 40.88
C ALA A 55 1.20 -21.81 41.88
N LYS A 56 1.35 -22.58 42.97
CA LYS A 56 0.27 -22.80 43.94
C LYS A 56 0.02 -21.56 44.79
N SER A 57 1.08 -20.92 45.27
CA SER A 57 0.96 -19.63 45.99
C SER A 57 0.48 -18.51 45.06
N ARG A 58 0.93 -18.51 43.81
CA ARG A 58 0.49 -17.55 42.77
C ARG A 58 -1.01 -17.68 42.49
N GLY A 59 -1.55 -18.90 42.45
CA GLY A 59 -2.95 -19.20 42.10
C GLY A 59 -3.22 -19.17 40.58
N PRO A 60 -4.31 -19.74 40.06
CA PRO A 60 -4.61 -19.74 38.62
C PRO A 60 -5.24 -18.42 38.14
N VAL A 61 -5.09 -18.08 36.86
CA VAL A 61 -5.85 -16.98 36.23
C VAL A 61 -7.21 -17.50 35.80
N VAL A 62 -8.29 -16.85 36.26
CA VAL A 62 -9.67 -17.21 35.91
C VAL A 62 -10.43 -15.95 35.51
N VAL A 63 -10.87 -15.91 34.24
CA VAL A 63 -11.69 -14.82 33.67
C VAL A 63 -13.14 -15.22 33.37
N SER A 64 -13.48 -16.50 33.53
CA SER A 64 -14.74 -17.10 33.11
C SER A 64 -15.97 -16.33 33.61
N ARG A 65 -16.93 -16.09 32.70
CA ARG A 65 -18.21 -15.45 32.99
C ARG A 65 -19.37 -16.44 33.14
N SER A 66 -19.08 -17.74 33.20
CA SER A 66 -20.10 -18.76 33.50
C SER A 66 -20.78 -18.46 34.84
N SER A 67 -22.06 -18.86 34.97
CA SER A 67 -22.86 -18.58 36.17
C SER A 67 -22.20 -19.06 37.47
N ALA A 68 -21.46 -20.17 37.41
CA ALA A 68 -20.73 -20.76 38.53
C ALA A 68 -19.43 -19.99 38.90
N LEU A 69 -18.78 -19.32 37.94
CA LEU A 69 -17.44 -18.73 38.12
C LEU A 69 -17.40 -17.20 38.06
N LEU A 70 -18.47 -16.54 37.60
CA LEU A 70 -18.53 -15.08 37.51
C LEU A 70 -18.26 -14.38 38.86
N LYS A 71 -18.69 -15.01 39.95
CA LYS A 71 -18.48 -14.51 41.33
C LYS A 71 -17.10 -14.85 41.90
N ARG A 72 -16.35 -15.75 41.25
CA ARG A 72 -15.06 -16.30 41.70
C ARG A 72 -13.88 -15.92 40.81
N ARG A 73 -14.12 -15.32 39.64
CA ARG A 73 -13.05 -14.84 38.74
C ARG A 73 -12.14 -13.83 39.44
N ASN A 74 -10.86 -13.87 39.11
CA ASN A 74 -9.80 -13.04 39.67
C ASN A 74 -9.07 -12.19 38.61
N ALA A 75 -9.53 -12.26 37.35
CA ALA A 75 -9.05 -11.46 36.25
C ALA A 75 -10.20 -10.94 35.37
N MET A 76 -9.89 -9.91 34.58
CA MET A 76 -10.78 -9.29 33.58
C MET A 76 -10.39 -9.73 32.17
N GLY A 77 -11.27 -9.51 31.19
CA GLY A 77 -11.00 -9.84 29.79
C GLY A 77 -11.53 -11.21 29.37
N ALA A 78 -10.84 -11.86 28.44
CA ALA A 78 -11.18 -13.19 27.94
C ALA A 78 -9.93 -13.95 27.49
N HIS A 79 -9.97 -15.29 27.56
CA HIS A 79 -8.96 -16.15 26.96
C HIS A 79 -9.04 -16.12 25.42
N GLY A 80 -7.95 -16.42 24.72
CA GLY A 80 -7.90 -16.47 23.25
C GLY A 80 -7.31 -15.21 22.62
N GLY A 81 -6.88 -14.22 23.41
CA GLY A 81 -6.41 -12.92 22.92
C GLY A 81 -7.37 -12.29 21.90
N SER A 82 -6.86 -11.87 20.75
CA SER A 82 -7.67 -11.33 19.64
C SER A 82 -8.74 -12.29 19.10
N TYR A 83 -8.66 -13.59 19.39
CA TYR A 83 -9.63 -14.59 18.92
C TYR A 83 -10.86 -14.74 19.82
N SER A 84 -10.89 -14.09 20.99
CA SER A 84 -12.00 -14.20 21.94
C SER A 84 -13.34 -13.76 21.34
N ILE A 85 -13.33 -12.79 20.42
CA ILE A 85 -14.53 -12.31 19.72
C ILE A 85 -15.07 -13.37 18.75
N TYR A 86 -14.19 -14.07 18.03
CA TYR A 86 -14.61 -15.19 17.17
C TYR A 86 -15.17 -16.35 17.98
N ASN A 87 -14.60 -16.61 19.17
CA ASN A 87 -15.15 -17.59 20.10
C ASN A 87 -16.57 -17.20 20.55
N ALA A 88 -16.79 -15.93 20.87
CA ALA A 88 -18.14 -15.42 21.19
C ALA A 88 -19.11 -15.55 20.01
N LEU A 89 -18.67 -15.32 18.76
CA LEU A 89 -19.47 -15.54 17.56
C LEU A 89 -19.83 -17.02 17.37
N ALA A 90 -18.89 -17.94 17.58
CA ALA A 90 -19.15 -19.38 17.52
C ALA A 90 -20.18 -19.82 18.56
N ILE A 91 -20.15 -19.23 19.76
CA ILE A 91 -21.19 -19.48 20.78
C ILE A 91 -22.55 -18.92 20.34
N ALA A 92 -22.56 -17.74 19.72
CA ALA A 92 -23.78 -17.09 19.26
C ALA A 92 -24.42 -17.80 18.05
N SER A 93 -23.63 -18.31 17.10
CA SER A 93 -24.08 -19.14 15.98
C SER A 93 -24.52 -20.54 16.44
N GLY A 94 -24.04 -20.96 17.61
CA GLY A 94 -24.33 -22.25 18.22
C GLY A 94 -23.37 -23.36 17.82
N ASP A 95 -22.24 -23.01 17.19
CA ASP A 95 -21.13 -23.92 16.89
C ASP A 95 -20.33 -24.31 18.16
N LEU A 96 -20.45 -23.52 19.23
CA LEU A 96 -19.83 -23.80 20.54
C LEU A 96 -20.85 -23.59 21.67
N GLU A 97 -20.82 -24.47 22.69
CA GLU A 97 -21.70 -24.31 23.85
C GLU A 97 -21.22 -23.15 24.76
N PRO A 98 -22.15 -22.37 25.37
CA PRO A 98 -21.80 -21.22 26.22
C PRO A 98 -20.92 -21.55 27.43
N ASP A 99 -20.99 -22.78 27.94
CA ASP A 99 -20.19 -23.30 29.06
C ASP A 99 -19.13 -24.30 28.62
N PHE A 100 -18.77 -24.30 27.33
CA PHE A 100 -17.74 -25.18 26.76
C PHE A 100 -16.44 -25.13 27.56
N ARG A 101 -15.94 -26.32 27.89
CA ARG A 101 -14.65 -26.56 28.53
C ARG A 101 -13.75 -27.34 27.60
N PRO A 102 -12.54 -26.83 27.28
CA PRO A 102 -11.60 -27.58 26.47
C PRO A 102 -11.10 -28.82 27.23
N ASP A 103 -10.98 -29.94 26.52
CA ASP A 103 -10.20 -31.08 27.00
C ASP A 103 -8.71 -30.78 26.81
N LEU A 104 -7.99 -30.68 27.92
CA LEU A 104 -6.56 -30.37 27.96
C LEU A 104 -5.71 -31.62 28.25
N SER A 105 -6.29 -32.82 28.15
CA SER A 105 -5.57 -34.08 28.30
C SER A 105 -4.42 -34.17 27.29
N ASN A 106 -3.22 -34.54 27.76
CA ASN A 106 -1.99 -34.66 26.95
C ASN A 106 -1.56 -33.38 26.21
N SER A 107 -1.96 -32.21 26.71
CA SER A 107 -1.59 -30.89 26.14
C SER A 107 -0.40 -30.22 26.83
N GLN A 108 0.30 -30.93 27.73
CA GLN A 108 1.45 -30.37 28.44
C GLN A 108 2.58 -29.99 27.46
N PRO A 109 3.44 -29.02 27.81
CA PRO A 109 4.61 -28.66 27.02
C PRO A 109 5.46 -29.85 26.59
N VAL A 110 5.88 -29.88 25.32
CA VAL A 110 6.86 -30.88 24.84
C VAL A 110 8.28 -30.65 25.40
N PHE A 111 8.51 -29.48 25.98
CA PHE A 111 9.73 -29.11 26.67
C PHE A 111 9.36 -28.31 27.91
N ASN A 112 9.86 -28.75 29.07
CA ASN A 112 9.63 -28.08 30.34
C ASN A 112 10.78 -27.09 30.60
N PHE A 113 10.49 -25.80 30.41
CA PHE A 113 11.46 -24.77 30.74
C PHE A 113 11.74 -24.77 32.25
N PRO A 114 13.02 -24.67 32.67
CA PRO A 114 13.34 -24.55 34.07
C PRO A 114 12.80 -23.22 34.61
N TRP A 115 12.37 -23.24 35.87
CA TRP A 115 11.93 -22.04 36.56
C TRP A 115 13.02 -20.96 36.53
N GLN A 116 12.60 -19.73 36.25
CA GLN A 116 13.48 -18.56 36.25
C GLN A 116 13.10 -17.63 37.41
N PRO A 117 14.07 -16.99 38.10
CA PRO A 117 13.79 -16.02 39.16
C PRO A 117 12.80 -14.92 38.76
N ALA A 118 12.84 -14.50 37.49
CA ALA A 118 11.92 -13.49 36.96
C ALA A 118 10.44 -13.91 36.99
N TRP A 119 10.12 -15.21 37.05
CA TRP A 119 8.73 -15.68 37.15
C TRP A 119 8.09 -15.32 38.50
N GLY A 120 8.91 -15.20 39.54
CA GLY A 120 8.54 -14.74 40.89
C GLY A 120 8.85 -13.26 41.13
N ASP A 121 9.02 -12.46 40.09
CA ASP A 121 9.27 -11.02 40.21
C ASP A 121 8.19 -10.23 39.48
N LYS A 122 7.28 -9.62 40.26
CA LYS A 122 6.16 -8.83 39.75
C LYS A 122 6.57 -7.57 38.98
N THR A 123 7.84 -7.18 39.01
CA THR A 123 8.37 -6.02 38.26
C THR A 123 9.01 -6.46 36.93
N LYS A 124 9.47 -7.71 36.83
CA LYS A 124 10.13 -8.24 35.63
C LYS A 124 9.17 -8.73 34.57
N ILE A 125 8.06 -9.36 34.96
CA ILE A 125 7.03 -9.87 34.04
C ILE A 125 5.66 -9.30 34.44
N VAL A 126 5.10 -8.46 33.58
CA VAL A 126 3.86 -7.73 33.82
C VAL A 126 2.84 -7.86 32.69
N SER A 127 3.23 -8.40 31.52
CA SER A 127 2.41 -8.42 30.31
C SER A 127 2.14 -9.83 29.73
N MET A 128 2.61 -10.87 30.43
CA MET A 128 2.30 -12.27 30.14
C MET A 128 2.23 -13.08 31.44
N ASP A 129 1.59 -14.26 31.40
CA ASP A 129 1.48 -15.17 32.54
C ASP A 129 2.71 -16.10 32.63
N PRO A 130 3.59 -15.99 33.65
CA PRO A 130 4.74 -16.86 33.78
C PRO A 130 4.41 -18.35 33.88
N TRP A 131 3.24 -18.69 34.45
CA TRP A 131 2.79 -20.06 34.71
C TRP A 131 1.81 -20.59 33.65
N GLY A 132 1.44 -19.75 32.68
CA GLY A 132 0.42 -20.05 31.69
C GLY A 132 0.76 -21.16 30.70
N HIS A 133 2.01 -21.64 30.70
CA HIS A 133 2.52 -22.68 29.81
C HIS A 133 2.25 -24.11 30.30
N ASP A 134 2.06 -24.32 31.61
CA ASP A 134 1.94 -25.66 32.21
C ASP A 134 0.78 -25.78 33.20
N ILE A 135 -0.38 -25.22 32.85
CA ILE A 135 -1.53 -25.21 33.76
C ILE A 135 -2.06 -26.61 34.12
N VAL A 136 -1.84 -27.61 33.25
CA VAL A 136 -2.36 -28.98 33.43
C VAL A 136 -1.62 -29.71 34.56
N ASN A 137 -0.33 -29.43 34.75
CA ASN A 137 0.40 -29.98 35.88
C ASN A 137 0.28 -29.10 37.12
N GLN A 138 0.36 -27.77 36.95
CA GLN A 138 0.37 -26.85 38.09
C GLN A 138 -1.00 -26.72 38.79
N PHE A 139 -2.10 -26.82 38.04
CA PHE A 139 -3.47 -26.59 38.53
C PHE A 139 -4.42 -27.77 38.29
N ARG A 140 -3.89 -28.99 38.23
CA ARG A 140 -4.66 -30.21 37.95
C ARG A 140 -5.87 -30.38 38.85
N ASP A 141 -5.70 -30.15 40.16
CA ASP A 141 -6.78 -30.32 41.14
C ASP A 141 -7.91 -29.31 40.91
N ASP A 142 -7.58 -28.09 40.48
CA ASP A 142 -8.56 -27.05 40.22
C ASP A 142 -9.29 -27.26 38.90
N LEU A 143 -8.58 -27.76 37.88
CA LEU A 143 -9.20 -28.25 36.64
C LEU A 143 -10.19 -29.39 36.94
N ASN A 144 -9.81 -30.35 37.80
CA ASN A 144 -10.68 -31.46 38.21
C ASN A 144 -11.91 -30.99 39.03
N LYS A 145 -11.79 -29.90 39.79
CA LYS A 145 -12.93 -29.21 40.44
C LYS A 145 -13.84 -28.48 39.45
N GLY A 146 -13.48 -28.46 38.18
CA GLY A 146 -14.22 -27.80 37.12
C GLY A 146 -14.00 -26.30 37.05
N TRP A 147 -12.83 -25.81 37.45
CA TRP A 147 -12.46 -24.40 37.22
C TRP A 147 -12.06 -24.22 35.75
N ASP A 148 -12.55 -23.14 35.15
CA ASP A 148 -12.24 -22.77 33.76
C ASP A 148 -10.90 -22.02 33.71
N ILE A 149 -9.82 -22.78 33.84
CA ILE A 149 -8.43 -22.33 33.73
C ILE A 149 -7.95 -22.75 32.34
N ARG A 150 -7.46 -21.81 31.53
CA ARG A 150 -6.98 -22.09 30.17
C ARG A 150 -5.54 -21.65 30.00
N PRO A 151 -4.75 -22.38 29.17
CA PRO A 151 -3.38 -21.99 28.92
C PRO A 151 -3.36 -20.65 28.19
N THR A 152 -2.43 -19.78 28.59
CA THR A 152 -2.12 -18.54 27.87
C THR A 152 -0.77 -18.64 27.17
N MET A 153 -0.09 -19.78 27.32
CA MET A 153 1.12 -20.12 26.57
C MET A 153 1.09 -21.59 26.17
N ALA A 154 1.71 -21.91 25.04
CA ALA A 154 1.86 -23.29 24.59
C ALA A 154 3.26 -23.49 24.00
N VAL A 155 3.88 -24.63 24.30
CA VAL A 155 5.23 -24.99 23.83
C VAL A 155 5.15 -26.26 22.99
N THR A 156 5.64 -26.19 21.76
CA THR A 156 5.68 -27.33 20.83
C THR A 156 6.99 -27.41 20.05
N ARG A 157 7.26 -28.54 19.41
CA ARG A 157 8.39 -28.76 18.50
C ARG A 157 7.83 -29.00 17.12
N ALA A 158 8.48 -28.44 16.12
CA ALA A 158 8.09 -28.60 14.73
C ALA A 158 9.32 -28.58 13.83
N ASN A 159 9.13 -29.06 12.61
CA ASN A 159 9.99 -28.69 11.50
C ASN A 159 9.36 -27.49 10.78
N MET A 160 10.21 -26.62 10.26
CA MET A 160 9.81 -25.43 9.52
C MET A 160 10.54 -25.42 8.19
N ASN A 161 9.81 -25.09 7.12
CA ASN A 161 10.39 -24.79 5.83
C ASN A 161 10.20 -23.29 5.56
N PHE A 162 11.30 -22.60 5.23
CA PHE A 162 11.32 -21.17 4.96
C PHE A 162 12.15 -20.95 3.71
N ALA A 163 11.57 -20.35 2.67
CA ALA A 163 12.13 -20.32 1.33
C ALA A 163 13.57 -19.77 1.27
N GLU A 164 13.85 -18.71 2.02
CA GLU A 164 15.16 -18.05 2.06
C GLU A 164 16.20 -18.91 2.80
N ILE A 165 15.79 -19.84 3.66
CA ILE A 165 16.67 -20.83 4.25
C ILE A 165 16.98 -21.94 3.24
N SER A 166 15.97 -22.43 2.51
CA SER A 166 16.17 -23.36 1.40
C SER A 166 17.11 -22.81 0.33
N GLU A 167 16.97 -21.53 -0.01
CA GLU A 167 17.86 -20.82 -0.92
C GLU A 167 19.27 -20.66 -0.33
N SER A 168 19.39 -20.26 0.94
CA SER A 168 20.69 -20.17 1.62
C SER A 168 21.44 -21.50 1.64
N VAL A 169 20.76 -22.64 1.78
CA VAL A 169 21.37 -23.97 1.68
C VAL A 169 21.83 -24.26 0.25
N LYS A 170 20.98 -23.99 -0.76
CA LYS A 170 21.34 -24.18 -2.18
C LYS A 170 22.54 -23.34 -2.61
N GLU A 171 22.65 -22.12 -2.10
CA GLU A 171 23.75 -21.19 -2.37
C GLU A 171 25.02 -21.48 -1.53
N GLY A 172 24.97 -22.46 -0.62
CA GLY A 172 26.10 -22.77 0.27
C GLY A 172 26.34 -21.74 1.38
N LYS A 173 25.38 -20.85 1.65
CA LYS A 173 25.44 -19.85 2.74
C LYS A 173 25.06 -20.42 4.11
N LEU A 174 24.43 -21.60 4.13
CA LEU A 174 24.05 -22.35 5.33
C LEU A 174 24.30 -23.85 5.09
N GLU A 175 24.92 -24.52 6.07
CA GLU A 175 25.27 -25.94 5.94
C GLU A 175 24.13 -26.85 6.44
N VAL A 176 24.07 -28.07 5.91
CA VAL A 176 23.17 -29.13 6.39
C VAL A 176 23.92 -29.95 7.44
N ASP A 177 23.45 -29.91 8.70
CA ASP A 177 24.10 -30.60 9.83
C ASP A 177 23.30 -31.81 10.36
N GLY A 178 22.07 -32.03 9.86
CA GLY A 178 21.17 -33.13 10.28
C GLY A 178 20.52 -32.97 11.66
N SER A 179 20.94 -31.97 12.44
CA SER A 179 20.49 -31.66 13.79
C SER A 179 19.52 -30.46 13.83
N ILE A 180 19.93 -29.32 13.27
CA ILE A 180 19.17 -28.06 13.19
C ILE A 180 18.64 -27.90 11.77
N VAL A 181 19.52 -27.87 10.77
CA VAL A 181 19.15 -27.96 9.34
C VAL A 181 19.16 -29.43 8.95
N VAL A 182 17.98 -29.99 8.71
CA VAL A 182 17.75 -31.44 8.64
C VAL A 182 18.28 -32.02 7.34
N ASP A 183 18.00 -31.38 6.21
CA ASP A 183 18.35 -31.88 4.88
C ASP A 183 18.57 -30.75 3.85
N SER A 184 18.89 -31.14 2.62
CA SER A 184 19.14 -30.22 1.50
C SER A 184 17.92 -29.42 1.04
N SER A 185 16.71 -29.72 1.52
CA SER A 185 15.52 -28.89 1.27
C SER A 185 15.51 -27.61 2.11
N GLY A 186 16.40 -27.51 3.12
CA GLY A 186 16.42 -26.41 4.08
C GLY A 186 15.37 -26.53 5.17
N GLU A 187 14.87 -27.73 5.45
CA GLU A 187 14.00 -27.99 6.59
C GLU A 187 14.76 -27.75 7.90
N VAL A 188 14.16 -27.01 8.84
CA VAL A 188 14.79 -26.62 10.12
C VAL A 188 13.98 -27.11 11.30
N ARG A 189 14.64 -27.74 12.27
CA ARG A 189 14.02 -28.08 13.57
C ARG A 189 13.92 -26.85 14.45
N VAL A 190 12.74 -26.62 15.02
CA VAL A 190 12.46 -25.45 15.84
C VAL A 190 11.55 -25.79 17.01
N THR A 191 11.84 -25.19 18.18
CA THR A 191 10.90 -25.15 19.31
C THR A 191 10.11 -23.85 19.24
N LYS A 192 8.78 -23.93 19.34
CA LYS A 192 7.88 -22.80 19.25
C LYS A 192 7.20 -22.55 20.59
N VAL A 193 7.11 -21.29 21.00
CA VAL A 193 6.35 -20.86 22.19
C VAL A 193 5.34 -19.81 21.77
N ALA A 194 4.05 -20.15 21.78
CA ALA A 194 2.97 -19.18 21.57
C ALA A 194 2.60 -18.53 22.91
N VAL A 195 2.33 -17.23 22.92
CA VAL A 195 2.05 -16.46 24.15
C VAL A 195 0.92 -15.47 23.92
N GLU A 196 -0.12 -15.56 24.74
CA GLU A 196 -1.21 -14.59 24.83
C GLU A 196 -0.89 -13.50 25.88
N PRO A 197 -1.36 -12.26 25.67
CA PRO A 197 -1.13 -11.17 26.60
C PRO A 197 -1.94 -11.35 27.89
N VAL A 198 -1.25 -11.22 29.03
CA VAL A 198 -1.86 -11.23 30.37
C VAL A 198 -1.24 -10.13 31.19
N TRP A 199 -1.98 -9.06 31.44
CA TRP A 199 -1.47 -7.83 32.03
C TRP A 199 -1.73 -7.77 33.53
N TYR A 200 -0.66 -7.63 34.30
CA TYR A 200 -0.72 -7.17 35.67
C TYR A 200 -0.75 -5.63 35.69
N LEU A 201 -1.96 -5.07 35.84
CA LEU A 201 -2.22 -3.65 35.64
C LEU A 201 -1.34 -2.70 36.49
N PRO A 202 -1.02 -2.99 37.77
CA PRO A 202 -0.10 -2.14 38.53
C PRO A 202 1.29 -2.05 37.89
N GLY A 203 1.85 -3.18 37.46
CA GLY A 203 3.17 -3.23 36.82
C GLY A 203 3.15 -2.62 35.42
N VAL A 204 2.07 -2.81 34.66
CA VAL A 204 1.89 -2.16 33.35
C VAL A 204 1.82 -0.63 33.52
N ALA A 205 1.06 -0.13 34.49
CA ALA A 205 0.96 1.30 34.77
C ALA A 205 2.33 1.91 35.14
N GLU A 206 3.10 1.22 35.99
CA GLU A 206 4.46 1.60 36.35
C GLU A 206 5.40 1.67 35.13
N ARG A 207 5.36 0.67 34.23
CA ARG A 207 6.14 0.67 32.97
C ARG A 207 5.80 1.85 32.05
N PHE A 208 4.57 2.36 32.14
CA PHE A 208 4.10 3.51 31.37
C PHE A 208 4.27 4.85 32.09
N GLY A 209 4.75 4.85 33.34
CA GLY A 209 4.88 6.08 34.13
C GLY A 209 3.55 6.76 34.44
N VAL A 210 2.46 5.99 34.51
CA VAL A 210 1.11 6.47 34.84
C VAL A 210 0.57 5.75 36.08
N ASP A 211 -0.41 6.34 36.75
CA ASP A 211 -1.10 5.62 37.83
C ASP A 211 -2.09 4.58 37.29
N GLU A 212 -2.34 3.52 38.07
CA GLU A 212 -3.22 2.41 37.69
C GLU A 212 -4.64 2.89 37.37
N GLY A 213 -5.15 3.91 38.06
CA GLY A 213 -6.49 4.45 37.88
C GLY A 213 -6.64 5.13 36.53
N THR A 214 -5.69 5.98 36.16
CA THR A 214 -5.63 6.62 34.84
C THR A 214 -5.51 5.57 33.74
N LEU A 215 -4.61 4.58 33.86
CA LEU A 215 -4.48 3.50 32.89
C LEU A 215 -5.82 2.79 32.66
N ARG A 216 -6.48 2.36 33.74
CA ARG A 216 -7.78 1.68 33.68
C ARG A 216 -8.85 2.54 33.03
N ARG A 217 -8.92 3.82 33.42
CA ARG A 217 -9.89 4.76 32.89
C ARG A 217 -9.71 4.98 31.40
N THR A 218 -8.47 5.22 30.96
CA THR A 218 -8.14 5.38 29.54
C THR A 218 -8.46 4.12 28.75
N LEU A 219 -8.11 2.93 29.27
CA LEU A 219 -8.48 1.67 28.65
C LEU A 219 -10.00 1.54 28.48
N PHE A 220 -10.79 1.85 29.50
CA PHE A 220 -12.26 1.78 29.43
C PHE A 220 -12.84 2.81 28.44
N GLU A 221 -12.49 4.08 28.59
CA GLU A 221 -13.06 5.17 27.78
C GLU A 221 -12.66 5.04 26.29
N HIS A 222 -11.41 4.69 26.00
CA HIS A 222 -10.90 4.61 24.62
C HIS A 222 -11.05 3.23 23.95
N THR A 223 -11.65 2.26 24.65
CA THR A 223 -12.14 1.01 24.03
C THR A 223 -13.67 0.96 23.97
N GLY A 224 -14.33 2.13 23.96
CA GLY A 224 -15.78 2.23 23.77
C GLY A 224 -16.60 1.75 24.97
N GLY A 225 -16.06 1.83 26.18
CA GLY A 225 -16.70 1.33 27.38
C GLY A 225 -16.62 -0.20 27.53
N SER A 226 -15.69 -0.86 26.83
CA SER A 226 -15.47 -2.30 26.99
C SER A 226 -14.93 -2.61 28.38
N TYR A 227 -15.36 -3.74 28.95
CA TYR A 227 -14.95 -4.23 30.27
C TYR A 227 -15.18 -3.22 31.42
N PRO A 228 -16.44 -2.98 31.84
CA PRO A 228 -16.78 -2.07 32.94
C PRO A 228 -16.01 -2.33 34.24
N GLU A 229 -15.57 -3.57 34.45
CA GLU A 229 -14.74 -4.01 35.57
C GLU A 229 -13.42 -3.24 35.70
N LEU A 230 -12.89 -2.67 34.61
CA LEU A 230 -11.71 -1.79 34.67
C LEU A 230 -11.95 -0.64 35.67
N ILE A 231 -13.20 -0.16 35.76
CA ILE A 231 -13.64 0.89 36.69
C ILE A 231 -14.24 0.29 37.96
N THR A 232 -15.14 -0.69 37.83
CA THR A 232 -15.96 -1.14 38.97
C THR A 232 -15.30 -2.20 39.85
N ARG A 233 -14.21 -2.83 39.39
CA ARG A 233 -13.48 -3.89 40.09
C ARG A 233 -11.99 -3.55 40.24
N PRO A 234 -11.64 -2.53 41.05
CA PRO A 234 -10.25 -2.16 41.30
C PRO A 234 -9.45 -3.26 42.05
N ASP A 235 -10.14 -4.22 42.65
CA ASP A 235 -9.58 -5.42 43.29
C ASP A 235 -9.03 -6.44 42.27
N LEU A 236 -9.56 -6.47 41.04
CA LEU A 236 -9.06 -7.35 39.98
C LEU A 236 -7.82 -6.73 39.32
N LYS A 237 -6.63 -7.22 39.66
CA LYS A 237 -5.36 -6.65 39.17
C LYS A 237 -4.85 -7.21 37.84
N VAL A 238 -5.47 -8.27 37.33
CA VAL A 238 -5.07 -8.94 36.09
C VAL A 238 -6.11 -8.70 34.98
N PHE A 239 -5.63 -8.40 33.78
CA PHE A 239 -6.44 -8.16 32.58
C PHE A 239 -5.91 -8.96 31.39
N LEU A 240 -6.78 -9.66 30.67
CA LEU A 240 -6.46 -10.33 29.42
C LEU A 240 -7.01 -9.49 28.26
N PRO A 241 -6.21 -8.53 27.73
CA PRO A 241 -6.66 -7.69 26.63
C PRO A 241 -6.83 -8.52 25.35
N PRO A 242 -7.88 -8.26 24.54
CA PRO A 242 -8.12 -8.96 23.28
C PRO A 242 -7.23 -8.43 22.15
N ILE A 243 -5.91 -8.45 22.35
CA ILE A 243 -4.90 -7.98 21.38
C ILE A 243 -4.03 -9.14 20.88
N GLY A 244 -3.23 -8.87 19.84
CA GLY A 244 -2.28 -9.84 19.31
C GLY A 244 -1.20 -10.22 20.32
N GLY A 245 -0.89 -11.53 20.39
CA GLY A 245 0.19 -12.07 21.21
C GLY A 245 1.55 -12.08 20.52
N LEU A 246 2.39 -13.06 20.87
CA LEU A 246 3.68 -13.30 20.24
C LEU A 246 3.96 -14.79 20.02
N THR A 247 4.97 -15.09 19.21
CA THR A 247 5.51 -16.43 19.08
C THR A 247 7.03 -16.40 19.10
N VAL A 248 7.63 -17.21 19.97
CA VAL A 248 9.07 -17.44 20.04
C VAL A 248 9.42 -18.64 19.17
N TYR A 249 10.48 -18.53 18.38
CA TYR A 249 11.10 -19.59 17.61
C TYR A 249 12.53 -19.77 18.11
N ILE A 250 12.83 -20.95 18.65
CA ILE A 250 14.14 -21.29 19.20
C ILE A 250 14.79 -22.31 18.27
N PHE A 251 15.97 -21.95 17.75
CA PHE A 251 16.83 -22.77 16.93
C PHE A 251 17.93 -23.36 17.80
N GLY A 252 18.08 -24.68 17.74
CA GLY A 252 18.92 -25.45 18.66
C GLY A 252 18.21 -25.82 19.97
N PRO A 253 18.94 -26.40 20.93
CA PRO A 253 18.36 -26.91 22.18
C PRO A 253 17.82 -25.78 23.08
N PRO A 254 16.52 -25.82 23.49
CA PRO A 254 15.92 -24.75 24.29
C PRO A 254 16.57 -24.49 25.64
N GLU A 255 17.16 -25.50 26.27
CA GLU A 255 17.90 -25.38 27.54
C GLU A 255 19.09 -24.41 27.47
N ARG A 256 19.65 -24.18 26.27
CA ARG A 256 20.79 -23.28 26.08
C ARG A 256 20.41 -21.80 26.06
N VAL A 257 19.14 -21.47 25.86
CA VAL A 257 18.68 -20.07 25.71
C VAL A 257 19.02 -19.23 26.94
N SER A 258 18.95 -19.83 28.13
CA SER A 258 19.24 -19.16 29.41
C SER A 258 20.70 -19.27 29.87
N ASP A 259 21.55 -20.02 29.16
CA ASP A 259 22.95 -20.24 29.56
C ASP A 259 23.83 -19.08 29.09
N GLU A 260 24.40 -18.33 30.04
CA GLU A 260 25.24 -17.17 29.75
C GLU A 260 26.59 -17.53 29.10
N ASN A 261 27.00 -18.81 29.18
CA ASN A 261 28.26 -19.31 28.61
C ASN A 261 28.17 -19.65 27.12
N VAL A 262 26.95 -19.79 26.57
CA VAL A 262 26.76 -19.93 25.14
C VAL A 262 26.52 -18.58 24.49
N LYS A 263 26.74 -18.51 23.18
CA LYS A 263 26.41 -17.32 22.39
C LYS A 263 24.93 -17.33 22.02
N LEU A 264 24.28 -16.17 22.14
CA LEU A 264 22.89 -15.97 21.77
C LEU A 264 22.76 -14.95 20.64
N ALA A 265 22.17 -15.38 19.53
CA ALA A 265 21.69 -14.50 18.47
C ALA A 265 20.18 -14.26 18.62
N LEU A 266 19.75 -13.00 18.74
CA LEU A 266 18.36 -12.62 18.98
C LEU A 266 17.83 -11.70 17.89
N ARG A 267 16.66 -12.07 17.36
CA ARG A 267 15.84 -11.22 16.49
C ARG A 267 14.48 -10.97 17.13
N ILE A 268 14.18 -9.71 17.44
CA ILE A 268 12.83 -9.28 17.81
C ILE A 268 12.16 -8.61 16.62
N HIS A 269 11.09 -9.24 16.15
CA HIS A 269 10.36 -8.87 14.96
C HIS A 269 8.95 -8.43 15.30
N ASP A 270 8.50 -7.32 14.71
CA ASP A 270 7.10 -6.90 14.79
C ASP A 270 6.47 -7.26 13.44
N GLU A 271 5.30 -7.90 13.50
CA GLU A 271 4.51 -8.37 12.36
C GLU A 271 4.33 -7.30 11.29
N CYS A 272 4.50 -7.72 10.05
CA CYS A 272 4.23 -6.93 8.87
C CYS A 272 3.70 -7.84 7.77
N ASN A 273 2.43 -8.22 7.84
CA ASN A 273 1.75 -9.18 6.97
C ASN A 273 2.07 -8.97 5.47
N GLY A 274 1.91 -7.75 4.97
CA GLY A 274 2.21 -7.43 3.57
C GLY A 274 3.66 -7.71 3.13
N SER A 275 4.64 -7.60 4.03
CA SER A 275 6.04 -7.91 3.72
C SER A 275 6.37 -9.36 4.07
N ASP A 276 6.02 -9.79 5.28
CA ASP A 276 6.39 -11.10 5.82
C ASP A 276 5.75 -12.25 5.04
N VAL A 277 4.50 -12.10 4.61
CA VAL A 277 3.75 -13.15 3.88
C VAL A 277 3.87 -12.95 2.37
N PHE A 278 3.68 -11.72 1.90
CA PHE A 278 3.56 -11.40 0.47
C PHE A 278 4.77 -10.71 -0.15
N GLN A 279 5.87 -10.57 0.60
CA GLN A 279 7.14 -10.03 0.11
C GLN A 279 7.03 -8.62 -0.50
N SER A 280 6.13 -7.77 -0.01
CA SER A 280 6.11 -6.35 -0.36
C SER A 280 7.46 -5.69 -0.07
N ASP A 281 7.96 -4.94 -1.05
CA ASP A 281 9.27 -4.27 -1.04
C ASP A 281 9.22 -2.80 -0.57
N ILE A 282 8.05 -2.34 -0.10
CA ILE A 282 7.83 -0.99 0.46
C ILE A 282 8.53 -0.83 1.83
N CYS A 283 8.82 -1.95 2.52
CA CYS A 283 9.49 -1.95 3.81
C CYS A 283 10.47 -3.11 3.97
N THR A 284 11.37 -2.97 4.93
CA THR A 284 12.48 -3.92 5.19
C THR A 284 12.11 -5.09 6.12
N CYS A 285 10.84 -5.28 6.48
CA CYS A 285 10.44 -6.27 7.48
C CYS A 285 10.83 -7.71 7.11
N ARG A 286 10.44 -8.20 5.91
CA ARG A 286 10.76 -9.56 5.45
C ARG A 286 12.26 -9.81 5.26
N PRO A 287 13.04 -8.95 4.56
CA PRO A 287 14.49 -9.16 4.44
C PRO A 287 15.18 -9.31 5.80
N TYR A 288 14.75 -8.51 6.78
CA TYR A 288 15.33 -8.51 8.10
C TYR A 288 14.84 -9.69 8.96
N LEU A 289 13.61 -10.18 8.74
CA LEU A 289 13.14 -11.44 9.31
C LEU A 289 13.95 -12.63 8.78
N ALA A 290 14.14 -12.72 7.45
CA ALA A 290 14.93 -13.76 6.81
C ALA A 290 16.40 -13.75 7.28
N PHE A 291 17.02 -12.56 7.31
CA PHE A 291 18.34 -12.36 7.90
C PHE A 291 18.40 -12.84 9.35
N GLY A 292 17.41 -12.43 10.16
CA GLY A 292 17.29 -12.81 11.56
C GLY A 292 17.23 -14.32 11.78
N ILE A 293 16.39 -15.02 11.01
CA ILE A 293 16.25 -16.48 11.07
C ILE A 293 17.57 -17.16 10.63
N ARG A 294 18.18 -16.72 9.53
CA ARG A 294 19.43 -17.32 9.03
C ARG A 294 20.57 -17.22 10.04
N GLU A 295 20.77 -16.05 10.62
CA GLU A 295 21.83 -15.84 11.62
C GLU A 295 21.53 -16.56 12.94
N ALA A 296 20.26 -16.63 13.35
CA ALA A 296 19.85 -17.43 14.51
C ALA A 296 20.14 -18.92 14.31
N ILE A 297 19.82 -19.47 13.13
CA ILE A 297 20.17 -20.84 12.79
C ILE A 297 21.69 -21.03 12.82
N ARG A 298 22.46 -20.17 12.13
CA ARG A 298 23.91 -20.26 12.09
C ARG A 298 24.54 -20.23 13.50
N GLU A 299 24.05 -19.36 14.39
CA GLU A 299 24.53 -19.33 15.77
C GLU A 299 24.27 -20.64 16.50
N ALA A 300 23.10 -21.24 16.31
CA ALA A 300 22.76 -22.54 16.87
C ALA A 300 23.64 -23.67 16.32
N GLN A 301 23.96 -23.67 15.02
CA GLN A 301 24.87 -24.64 14.38
C GLN A 301 26.29 -24.55 14.93
N ASN A 302 26.73 -23.33 15.27
CA ASN A 302 28.03 -23.06 15.89
C ASN A 302 28.09 -23.41 17.39
N GLY A 303 27.08 -24.11 17.91
CA GLY A 303 26.99 -24.54 19.31
C GLY A 303 26.34 -23.52 20.25
N GLY A 304 25.94 -22.35 19.75
CA GLY A 304 25.20 -21.34 20.49
C GLY A 304 23.69 -21.60 20.55
N SER A 305 22.92 -20.51 20.62
CA SER A 305 21.45 -20.52 20.58
C SER A 305 20.94 -19.39 19.67
N GLY A 306 19.93 -19.72 18.87
CA GLY A 306 19.25 -18.76 18.00
C GLY A 306 17.82 -18.55 18.45
N VAL A 307 17.40 -17.30 18.63
CA VAL A 307 16.03 -16.96 19.02
C VAL A 307 15.44 -15.88 18.12
N VAL A 308 14.26 -16.15 17.57
CA VAL A 308 13.45 -15.18 16.84
C VAL A 308 12.12 -15.02 17.57
N ILE A 309 11.75 -13.81 17.94
CA ILE A 309 10.48 -13.50 18.60
C ILE A 309 9.63 -12.66 17.65
N TYR A 310 8.46 -13.18 17.29
CA TYR A 310 7.52 -12.58 16.36
C TYR A 310 6.33 -12.00 17.13
N PHE A 311 6.26 -10.67 17.24
CA PHE A 311 5.16 -9.95 17.90
C PHE A 311 4.08 -9.59 16.89
N ARG A 312 2.81 -9.86 17.21
CA ARG A 312 1.66 -9.51 16.35
C ARG A 312 1.27 -8.04 16.50
N LYS A 313 2.13 -7.14 15.99
CA LYS A 313 2.06 -5.68 16.12
C LYS A 313 2.13 -4.98 14.77
N GLU A 314 1.20 -5.30 13.87
CA GLU A 314 1.09 -4.73 12.52
C GLU A 314 1.09 -3.19 12.51
N GLY A 315 1.79 -2.61 11.53
CA GLY A 315 1.78 -1.17 11.28
C GLY A 315 2.24 -0.31 12.45
N ARG A 316 3.21 -0.79 13.26
CA ARG A 316 3.62 -0.14 14.52
C ARG A 316 2.49 -0.07 15.56
N ALA A 317 1.69 -1.14 15.63
CA ALA A 317 0.47 -1.22 16.43
C ALA A 317 -0.62 -0.19 16.06
N LEU A 318 -0.54 0.42 14.87
CA LEU A 318 -1.60 1.26 14.28
C LEU A 318 -2.60 0.46 13.45
N GLY A 319 -2.24 -0.77 13.08
CA GLY A 319 -3.02 -1.63 12.19
C GLY A 319 -2.76 -1.38 10.70
N GLU A 320 -3.19 -2.34 9.88
CA GLU A 320 -2.91 -2.39 8.44
C GLU A 320 -3.60 -1.26 7.67
N VAL A 321 -4.82 -0.88 8.06
CA VAL A 321 -5.57 0.22 7.40
C VAL A 321 -4.81 1.54 7.50
N ILE A 322 -4.37 1.94 8.69
CA ILE A 322 -3.62 3.19 8.89
C ILE A 322 -2.29 3.14 8.13
N LYS A 323 -1.60 2.00 8.17
CA LYS A 323 -0.38 1.77 7.39
C LYS A 323 -0.62 2.01 5.89
N TYR A 324 -1.70 1.49 5.33
CA TYR A 324 -2.03 1.67 3.91
C TYR A 324 -2.44 3.10 3.58
N LEU A 325 -3.17 3.80 4.46
CA LEU A 325 -3.44 5.22 4.29
C LEU A 325 -2.14 6.05 4.25
N VAL A 326 -1.16 5.74 5.11
CA VAL A 326 0.16 6.38 5.07
C VAL A 326 0.88 6.08 3.75
N TYR A 327 0.82 4.84 3.24
CA TYR A 327 1.41 4.48 1.95
C TYR A 327 0.73 5.19 0.78
N ASN A 328 -0.59 5.26 0.77
CA ASN A 328 -1.36 5.98 -0.25
C ASN A 328 -1.01 7.47 -0.26
N ALA A 329 -0.92 8.08 0.92
CA ALA A 329 -0.49 9.46 1.04
C ALA A 329 0.93 9.64 0.47
N ARG A 330 1.87 8.74 0.80
CA ARG A 330 3.25 8.76 0.27
C ARG A 330 3.27 8.73 -1.26
N LYS A 331 2.54 7.79 -1.87
CA LYS A 331 2.50 7.65 -3.33
C LYS A 331 1.80 8.82 -4.04
N ARG A 332 0.80 9.47 -3.42
CA ARG A 332 0.09 10.63 -4.00
C ARG A 332 0.79 11.99 -3.79
N GLY A 333 1.52 12.16 -2.70
CA GLY A 333 2.11 13.45 -2.30
C GLY A 333 3.64 13.53 -2.45
N GLY A 334 4.27 12.57 -3.13
CA GLY A 334 5.72 12.42 -3.26
C GLY A 334 6.37 11.56 -2.16
N ASP A 335 7.05 10.48 -2.56
CA ASP A 335 7.62 9.48 -1.65
C ASP A 335 9.07 9.82 -1.26
N THR A 336 9.26 10.87 -0.45
CA THR A 336 10.59 11.32 0.04
C THR A 336 10.81 10.95 1.51
N ALA A 337 12.06 10.69 1.88
CA ALA A 337 12.42 10.18 3.21
C ALA A 337 12.19 11.20 4.34
N ASP A 338 12.32 12.50 4.04
CA ASP A 338 12.08 13.60 4.99
C ASP A 338 10.62 13.66 5.50
N LYS A 339 9.65 13.19 4.71
CA LYS A 339 8.22 13.23 5.06
C LYS A 339 7.71 11.95 5.74
N TYR A 340 8.56 10.94 5.92
CA TYR A 340 8.14 9.60 6.36
C TYR A 340 7.39 9.61 7.70
N PHE A 341 7.97 10.25 8.74
CA PHE A 341 7.34 10.30 10.07
C PHE A 341 6.19 11.29 10.14
N THR A 342 6.33 12.47 9.52
CA THR A 342 5.29 13.51 9.52
C THR A 342 3.99 13.02 8.88
N ARG A 343 4.05 12.24 7.80
CA ARG A 343 2.85 11.63 7.20
C ARG A 343 2.13 10.68 8.13
N THR A 344 2.89 9.92 8.92
CA THR A 344 2.29 9.03 9.93
C THR A 344 1.60 9.86 11.00
N GLU A 345 2.25 10.89 11.53
CA GLU A 345 1.65 11.78 12.54
C GLU A 345 0.39 12.47 12.02
N ASN A 346 0.38 12.94 10.77
CA ASN A 346 -0.77 13.61 10.19
C ASN A 346 -2.01 12.71 10.08
N ILE A 347 -1.82 11.39 9.91
CA ILE A 347 -2.92 10.42 9.74
C ILE A 347 -3.30 9.77 11.07
N ALA A 348 -2.30 9.37 11.86
CA ALA A 348 -2.48 8.57 13.07
C ALA A 348 -2.44 9.40 14.36
N GLY A 349 -2.03 10.67 14.31
CA GLY A 349 -1.79 11.51 15.48
C GLY A 349 -0.51 11.19 16.26
N VAL A 350 0.19 10.09 15.93
CA VAL A 350 1.40 9.62 16.61
C VAL A 350 2.31 8.85 15.64
N ARG A 351 3.63 8.86 15.87
CA ARG A 351 4.60 8.14 15.02
C ARG A 351 4.58 6.62 15.23
N ASP A 352 4.36 6.18 16.46
CA ASP A 352 4.54 4.80 16.89
C ASP A 352 3.68 4.49 18.12
N MET A 353 2.90 3.40 18.09
CA MET A 353 2.13 2.91 19.25
C MET A 353 2.70 1.60 19.80
N ARG A 354 3.86 1.15 19.32
CA ARG A 354 4.56 -0.01 19.87
C ARG A 354 5.19 0.37 21.19
N PHE A 355 4.45 0.10 22.24
CA PHE A 355 4.98 0.12 23.59
C PHE A 355 6.00 -1.00 23.78
N GLN A 356 7.28 -0.70 23.50
CA GLN A 356 8.38 -1.66 23.62
C GLN A 356 8.75 -1.96 25.07
N ALA A 357 8.31 -1.15 26.04
CA ALA A 357 8.57 -1.36 27.47
C ALA A 357 8.07 -2.71 28.03
N LEU A 358 7.09 -3.34 27.37
CA LEU A 358 6.54 -4.66 27.72
C LEU A 358 7.24 -5.82 26.99
N MET A 359 7.99 -5.53 25.93
CA MET A 359 8.64 -6.54 25.10
C MET A 359 9.68 -7.42 25.85
N PRO A 360 10.46 -6.90 26.82
CA PRO A 360 11.46 -7.71 27.53
C PRO A 360 10.90 -8.85 28.39
N ASP A 361 9.61 -8.84 28.73
CA ASP A 361 8.99 -9.83 29.62
C ASP A 361 9.21 -11.27 29.15
N ILE A 362 9.10 -11.53 27.84
CA ILE A 362 9.36 -12.86 27.27
C ILE A 362 10.84 -13.24 27.33
N LEU A 363 11.76 -12.28 27.27
CA LEU A 363 13.20 -12.53 27.43
C LEU A 363 13.52 -12.93 28.87
N HIS A 364 12.92 -12.24 29.84
CA HIS A 364 13.01 -12.59 31.24
C HIS A 364 12.37 -13.96 31.53
N TRP A 365 11.24 -14.26 30.89
CA TRP A 365 10.60 -15.57 31.01
C TRP A 365 11.51 -16.70 30.49
N LEU A 366 12.23 -16.47 29.38
CA LEU A 366 13.23 -17.38 28.83
C LEU A 366 14.53 -17.47 29.67
N GLY A 367 14.70 -16.62 30.69
CA GLY A 367 15.90 -16.58 31.52
C GLY A 367 17.10 -15.88 30.86
N ILE A 368 16.87 -15.11 29.79
CA ILE A 368 17.95 -14.42 29.06
C ILE A 368 18.46 -13.24 29.90
N LYS A 369 19.79 -13.20 30.10
CA LYS A 369 20.49 -12.11 30.80
C LYS A 369 21.52 -11.39 29.94
N LYS A 370 21.96 -12.03 28.86
CA LYS A 370 22.95 -11.54 27.90
C LYS A 370 22.54 -11.94 26.49
N ILE A 371 22.65 -11.01 25.56
CA ILE A 371 22.49 -11.22 24.12
C ILE A 371 23.82 -10.88 23.47
N ASP A 372 24.49 -11.86 22.87
CA ASP A 372 25.75 -11.64 22.18
C ASP A 372 25.52 -10.85 20.89
N ARG A 373 24.50 -11.23 20.11
CA ARG A 373 24.20 -10.62 18.80
C ARG A 373 22.73 -10.23 18.69
N MET A 374 22.42 -8.94 18.81
CA MET A 374 21.09 -8.41 18.56
C MET A 374 20.94 -7.99 17.10
N LEU A 375 20.08 -8.70 16.36
CA LEU A 375 19.84 -8.48 14.94
C LEU A 375 18.77 -7.38 14.76
N SER A 376 19.11 -6.13 15.10
CA SER A 376 18.21 -4.98 15.01
C SER A 376 18.93 -3.63 15.00
N MET A 377 18.41 -2.70 14.21
CA MET A 377 18.79 -1.28 14.22
C MET A 377 17.92 -0.40 15.15
N SER A 378 16.87 -0.96 15.75
CA SER A 378 15.90 -0.18 16.54
C SER A 378 16.43 0.18 17.92
N ASN A 379 16.56 1.49 18.19
CA ASN A 379 16.89 1.97 19.53
C ASN A 379 15.79 1.67 20.53
N MET A 380 14.52 1.89 20.18
CA MET A 380 13.39 1.55 21.07
C MET A 380 13.41 0.09 21.57
N LYS A 381 13.83 -0.87 20.73
CA LYS A 381 13.97 -2.27 21.15
C LYS A 381 15.22 -2.47 22.00
N HIS A 382 16.35 -1.89 21.59
CA HIS A 382 17.60 -1.98 22.32
C HIS A 382 17.46 -1.42 23.74
N ASP A 383 16.97 -0.18 23.85
CA ASP A 383 16.87 0.56 25.10
C ASP A 383 15.92 -0.17 26.06
N ALA A 384 14.75 -0.62 25.57
CA ALA A 384 13.83 -1.42 26.38
C ALA A 384 14.47 -2.70 26.97
N ILE A 385 15.36 -3.37 26.22
CA ILE A 385 16.05 -4.58 26.70
C ILE A 385 17.13 -4.21 27.73
N VAL A 386 17.96 -3.22 27.43
CA VAL A 386 19.05 -2.80 28.33
C VAL A 386 18.49 -2.25 29.64
N ASP A 387 17.47 -1.40 29.57
CA ASP A 387 16.81 -0.79 30.72
C ASP A 387 16.11 -1.84 31.60
N SER A 388 15.71 -2.98 31.01
CA SER A 388 15.17 -4.12 31.76
C SER A 388 16.25 -4.94 32.50
N GLY A 389 17.53 -4.67 32.23
CA GLY A 389 18.69 -5.30 32.86
C GLY A 389 19.35 -6.42 32.06
N ILE A 390 19.03 -6.56 30.76
CA ILE A 390 19.64 -7.55 29.87
C ILE A 390 20.76 -6.89 29.06
N LYS A 391 21.97 -7.46 29.11
CA LYS A 391 23.13 -6.91 28.39
C LYS A 391 23.06 -7.28 26.90
N ILE A 392 23.37 -6.32 26.02
CA ILE A 392 23.58 -6.56 24.59
C ILE A 392 25.05 -6.28 24.27
N LEU A 393 25.76 -7.25 23.69
CA LEU A 393 27.19 -7.08 23.36
C LEU A 393 27.38 -6.46 21.97
N GLU A 394 26.68 -6.98 20.97
CA GLU A 394 26.78 -6.52 19.59
C GLU A 394 25.39 -6.23 19.01
N ARG A 395 25.26 -5.11 18.30
CA ARG A 395 24.09 -4.78 17.47
C ARG A 395 24.46 -4.94 16.01
N ILE A 396 23.66 -5.71 15.28
CA ILE A 396 23.93 -6.04 13.88
C ILE A 396 22.79 -5.47 13.02
N PRO A 397 23.09 -4.51 12.12
CA PRO A 397 22.11 -4.00 11.17
C PRO A 397 21.82 -5.04 10.08
N ILE A 398 20.80 -4.80 9.26
CA ILE A 398 20.60 -5.60 8.05
C ILE A 398 21.75 -5.32 7.06
N PRO A 399 22.25 -6.33 6.33
CA PRO A 399 23.21 -6.11 5.26
C PRO A 399 22.65 -5.22 4.14
N GLU A 400 23.49 -4.36 3.56
CA GLU A 400 23.08 -3.36 2.54
C GLU A 400 22.48 -4.04 1.30
N GLU A 401 23.04 -5.17 0.90
CA GLU A 401 22.60 -5.96 -0.26
C GLU A 401 21.21 -6.60 -0.07
N MET A 402 20.70 -6.63 1.16
CA MET A 402 19.37 -7.15 1.48
C MET A 402 18.31 -6.04 1.59
N ILE A 403 18.68 -4.76 1.42
CA ILE A 403 17.74 -3.63 1.50
C ILE A 403 17.08 -3.43 0.12
N PRO A 404 15.75 -3.62 -0.02
CA PRO A 404 15.06 -3.35 -1.28
C PRO A 404 15.14 -1.87 -1.67
N THR A 405 15.18 -1.59 -2.97
CA THR A 405 15.31 -0.21 -3.49
C THR A 405 14.21 0.72 -3.00
N ASP A 406 12.93 0.29 -2.99
CA ASP A 406 11.81 1.14 -2.54
C ASP A 406 11.81 1.36 -1.02
N SER A 407 12.43 0.44 -0.27
CA SER A 407 12.59 0.52 1.17
C SER A 407 13.69 1.49 1.62
N ARG A 408 14.51 2.02 0.70
CA ARG A 408 15.58 2.99 1.03
C ARG A 408 15.01 4.25 1.71
N VAL A 409 13.82 4.70 1.26
CA VAL A 409 13.06 5.80 1.87
C VAL A 409 12.83 5.55 3.37
N GLU A 410 12.45 4.33 3.73
CA GLU A 410 12.21 3.95 5.12
C GLU A 410 13.51 3.88 5.93
N ILE A 411 14.54 3.25 5.39
CA ILE A 411 15.83 3.05 6.09
C ILE A 411 16.54 4.38 6.34
N ASP A 412 16.63 5.23 5.32
CA ASP A 412 17.35 6.50 5.41
C ASP A 412 16.64 7.45 6.38
N ALA A 413 15.30 7.49 6.35
CA ALA A 413 14.49 8.22 7.32
C ALA A 413 14.72 7.73 8.77
N LYS A 414 14.83 6.41 8.97
CA LYS A 414 15.11 5.83 10.30
C LYS A 414 16.51 6.17 10.79
N ILE A 415 17.53 6.05 9.93
CA ILE A 415 18.92 6.38 10.28
C ILE A 415 18.99 7.86 10.69
N ASN A 416 18.36 8.76 9.92
CA ASN A 416 18.31 10.18 10.27
C ASN A 416 17.56 10.44 11.59
N ALA A 417 16.50 9.69 11.88
CA ALA A 417 15.81 9.72 13.17
C ALA A 417 16.60 9.06 14.33
N GLY A 418 17.86 8.68 14.09
CA GLY A 418 18.79 8.20 15.10
C GLY A 418 18.93 6.67 15.20
N TYR A 419 18.29 5.89 14.32
CA TYR A 419 18.45 4.43 14.34
C TYR A 419 19.90 4.01 14.07
N PHE A 420 20.33 2.92 14.71
CA PHE A 420 21.70 2.44 14.62
C PHE A 420 22.08 1.98 13.20
N THR A 421 23.24 2.40 12.74
CA THR A 421 23.86 1.94 11.49
C THR A 421 25.37 1.85 11.67
N THR A 422 26.00 0.91 10.98
CA THR A 422 27.46 0.84 10.83
C THR A 422 27.96 1.56 9.57
N GLY A 423 27.03 2.04 8.72
CA GLY A 423 27.31 2.71 7.45
C GLY A 423 27.29 4.24 7.53
N LYS A 424 27.05 4.90 6.38
CA LYS A 424 27.02 6.36 6.25
C LYS A 424 25.91 6.97 7.13
N GLN A 425 26.23 8.05 7.84
CA GLN A 425 25.24 8.92 8.47
C GLN A 425 24.47 9.72 7.40
N ILE A 426 23.14 9.72 7.47
CA ILE A 426 22.28 10.34 6.45
C ILE A 426 21.94 11.79 6.86
N THR A 427 22.31 12.76 6.02
CA THR A 427 21.99 14.18 6.24
C THR A 427 20.57 14.53 5.79
N THR A 428 20.05 15.68 6.22
CA THR A 428 18.74 16.17 5.76
C THR A 428 18.70 16.41 4.24
N GLU A 429 19.83 16.77 3.63
CA GLU A 429 19.97 16.95 2.18
C GLU A 429 19.87 15.61 1.46
N ASP A 430 20.55 14.57 1.97
CA ASP A 430 20.48 13.20 1.44
C ASP A 430 19.02 12.69 1.40
N LEU A 431 18.21 12.99 2.44
CA LEU A 431 16.81 12.56 2.53
C LEU A 431 15.91 13.10 1.40
N THR A 432 16.19 14.31 0.89
CA THR A 432 15.41 14.91 -0.20
C THR A 432 15.71 14.30 -1.57
N ALA A 433 16.89 13.70 -1.72
CA ALA A 433 17.33 13.03 -2.92
C ALA A 433 16.77 11.59 -3.04
N VAL A 434 16.50 10.94 -1.90
CA VAL A 434 15.97 9.57 -1.85
C VAL A 434 14.47 9.58 -2.14
N ARG A 435 14.08 8.95 -3.25
CA ARG A 435 12.69 8.84 -3.69
C ARG A 435 12.30 7.38 -3.84
N GLY A 436 11.12 7.02 -3.31
CA GLY A 436 10.49 5.75 -3.60
C GLY A 436 9.96 5.72 -5.03
N ARG A 437 9.72 4.52 -5.57
CA ARG A 437 9.13 4.32 -6.89
C ARG A 437 7.72 4.94 -6.95
N GLY A 438 7.44 5.58 -8.07
CA GLY A 438 6.08 5.98 -8.45
C GLY A 438 5.25 4.78 -8.90
N TRP A 439 4.03 5.05 -9.36
CA TRP A 439 3.21 4.03 -10.02
C TRP A 439 3.84 3.70 -11.37
N GLU A 440 4.22 2.43 -11.60
CA GLU A 440 4.77 1.97 -12.88
C GLU A 440 3.74 1.17 -13.73
N LYS A 441 2.62 0.70 -13.13
CA LYS A 441 1.31 0.18 -13.66
C LYS A 441 0.67 -0.81 -12.64
N TRP A 442 -0.66 -0.90 -12.47
CA TRP A 442 -1.55 -1.92 -13.08
C TRP A 442 -3.04 -1.48 -13.17
N GLU A 443 -3.35 -0.24 -12.79
CA GLU A 443 -4.69 0.38 -12.85
C GLU A 443 -4.65 1.78 -13.51
N ASP A 444 -3.57 2.11 -14.24
CA ASP A 444 -3.43 3.42 -14.88
C ASP A 444 -4.28 3.50 -16.15
N ILE A 445 -5.60 3.59 -15.99
CA ILE A 445 -6.49 4.05 -17.05
C ILE A 445 -6.37 5.57 -17.10
N THR A 446 -5.22 5.97 -17.63
CA THR A 446 -4.78 7.34 -17.94
C THR A 446 -4.72 8.30 -16.74
N VAL A 447 -3.70 9.16 -16.76
CA VAL A 447 -3.49 10.11 -15.66
C VAL A 447 -4.45 11.29 -15.78
N ALA A 448 -5.27 11.51 -14.75
CA ALA A 448 -6.13 12.69 -14.65
C ALA A 448 -5.28 13.97 -14.53
N GLY A 449 -5.74 15.07 -15.11
CA GLY A 449 -5.02 16.35 -15.12
C GLY A 449 -4.89 16.99 -16.49
N VAL A 450 -3.99 17.97 -16.57
CA VAL A 450 -3.71 18.69 -17.82
C VAL A 450 -2.54 18.06 -18.55
N TRP A 451 -2.77 17.74 -19.81
CA TRP A 451 -1.78 17.19 -20.74
C TRP A 451 -1.42 18.22 -21.80
N CYS A 452 -0.14 18.30 -22.15
CA CYS A 452 0.33 19.21 -23.20
C CYS A 452 0.60 18.45 -24.51
N PRO A 453 -0.12 18.75 -25.62
CA PRO A 453 0.23 18.29 -26.95
C PRO A 453 1.39 19.12 -27.50
N ALA A 454 2.61 18.68 -27.21
CA ALA A 454 3.82 19.48 -27.37
C ALA A 454 4.15 19.78 -28.85
N VAL A 455 4.55 21.01 -29.13
CA VAL A 455 4.98 21.46 -30.47
C VAL A 455 6.33 20.87 -30.88
N THR A 456 6.63 20.91 -32.18
CA THR A 456 7.86 20.34 -32.78
C THR A 456 8.84 21.41 -33.22
N PHE A 457 10.12 21.25 -32.88
CA PHE A 457 11.22 22.12 -33.30
C PHE A 457 11.91 21.58 -34.56
N PHE A 458 12.20 22.48 -35.50
CA PHE A 458 12.88 22.16 -36.76
C PHE A 458 14.12 23.03 -36.95
N ASP A 459 15.12 22.46 -37.60
CA ASP A 459 16.15 23.23 -38.31
C ASP A 459 15.65 23.46 -39.74
N HIS A 460 15.23 24.70 -40.04
CA HIS A 460 14.71 25.07 -41.35
C HIS A 460 15.78 25.20 -42.43
N THR A 461 17.08 25.20 -42.07
CA THR A 461 18.16 25.23 -43.06
C THR A 461 18.34 23.87 -43.73
N THR A 462 18.07 22.79 -43.00
CA THR A 462 18.17 21.40 -43.46
C THR A 462 16.82 20.71 -43.57
N ASP A 463 15.74 21.34 -43.10
CA ASP A 463 14.39 20.77 -42.96
C ASP A 463 14.38 19.45 -42.15
N THR A 464 15.11 19.44 -41.03
CA THR A 464 15.21 18.28 -40.11
C THR A 464 14.74 18.65 -38.71
N LEU A 465 14.51 17.66 -37.85
CA LEU A 465 14.19 17.90 -36.44
C LEU A 465 15.38 18.52 -35.68
N ASP A 466 15.09 19.50 -34.81
CA ASP A 466 16.05 19.97 -33.80
C ASP A 466 15.79 19.23 -32.47
N LEU A 467 16.37 18.03 -32.35
CA LEU A 467 16.16 17.14 -31.21
C LEU A 467 16.74 17.68 -29.90
N ASP A 468 17.79 18.51 -29.96
CA ASP A 468 18.38 19.12 -28.77
C ASP A 468 17.46 20.16 -28.15
N ALA A 469 16.90 21.05 -28.98
CA ALA A 469 15.87 21.99 -28.55
C ALA A 469 14.63 21.25 -28.05
N GLN A 470 14.23 20.20 -28.78
CA GLN A 470 13.07 19.39 -28.42
C GLN A 470 13.22 18.70 -27.06
N HIS A 471 14.40 18.12 -26.77
CA HIS A 471 14.70 17.49 -25.49
C HIS A 471 14.61 18.49 -24.33
N LYS A 472 15.22 19.67 -24.48
CA LYS A 472 15.13 20.75 -23.49
C LYS A 472 13.68 21.17 -23.23
N TYR A 473 12.90 21.30 -24.31
CA TYR A 473 11.51 21.71 -24.22
C TYR A 473 10.63 20.67 -23.51
N TYR A 474 10.75 19.39 -23.88
CA TYR A 474 10.01 18.31 -23.21
C TYR A 474 10.37 18.21 -21.73
N ARG A 475 11.66 18.33 -21.40
CA ARG A 475 12.10 18.36 -20.00
C ARG A 475 11.48 19.53 -19.25
N TYR A 476 11.53 20.74 -19.81
CA TYR A 476 10.90 21.91 -19.19
C TYR A 476 9.41 21.68 -18.92
N LEU A 477 8.64 21.27 -19.93
CA LEU A 477 7.20 21.01 -19.79
C LEU A 477 6.92 19.97 -18.70
N SER A 478 7.69 18.88 -18.61
CA SER A 478 7.49 17.84 -17.59
C SER A 478 7.67 18.33 -16.13
N THR A 479 8.34 19.47 -15.92
CA THR A 479 8.57 20.05 -14.59
C THR A 479 7.54 21.10 -14.17
N THR A 480 6.51 21.35 -14.98
CA THR A 480 5.57 22.47 -14.79
C THR A 480 4.26 22.11 -14.09
N GLY A 481 4.12 20.86 -13.62
CA GLY A 481 2.88 20.36 -12.99
C GLY A 481 1.89 19.72 -13.96
N LEU A 482 2.25 19.61 -15.25
CA LEU A 482 1.46 18.84 -16.22
C LEU A 482 1.42 17.35 -15.83
N ALA A 483 0.26 16.72 -16.05
CA ALA A 483 0.04 15.31 -15.79
C ALA A 483 0.73 14.39 -16.80
N GLY A 484 0.99 14.88 -18.02
CA GLY A 484 1.66 14.13 -19.07
C GLY A 484 1.88 14.93 -20.34
N LEU A 485 2.66 14.38 -21.27
CA LEU A 485 2.86 14.95 -22.60
C LEU A 485 2.17 14.10 -23.66
N VAL A 486 1.54 14.77 -24.62
CA VAL A 486 1.10 14.16 -25.86
C VAL A 486 2.10 14.51 -26.95
N ILE A 487 2.79 13.50 -27.47
CA ILE A 487 3.75 13.64 -28.56
C ILE A 487 3.06 13.24 -29.86
N LEU A 488 3.37 13.91 -30.98
CA LEU A 488 2.76 13.64 -32.29
C LEU A 488 1.24 13.93 -32.34
N GLY A 489 0.77 14.91 -31.58
CA GLY A 489 -0.58 15.45 -31.76
C GLY A 489 -0.67 16.34 -33.01
N THR A 490 -1.85 16.91 -33.26
CA THR A 490 -2.03 17.90 -34.34
C THR A 490 -1.09 19.11 -34.18
N ASN A 491 -0.88 19.59 -32.95
CA ASN A 491 0.04 20.71 -32.66
C ASN A 491 1.52 20.38 -32.89
N SER A 492 1.88 19.09 -32.95
CA SER A 492 3.23 18.62 -33.27
C SER A 492 3.47 18.54 -34.79
N GLU A 493 2.50 18.94 -35.61
CA GLU A 493 2.55 18.83 -37.08
C GLU A 493 2.77 17.38 -37.54
N ALA A 494 2.25 16.39 -36.80
CA ALA A 494 2.60 14.98 -36.98
C ALA A 494 2.44 14.47 -38.41
N PHE A 495 1.44 14.97 -39.16
CA PHE A 495 1.19 14.58 -40.56
C PHE A 495 2.20 15.14 -41.56
N LEU A 496 3.12 16.01 -41.14
CA LEU A 496 4.26 16.51 -41.92
C LEU A 496 5.57 15.76 -41.59
N LEU A 497 5.51 14.82 -40.64
CA LEU A 497 6.67 14.07 -40.20
C LEU A 497 6.75 12.72 -40.91
N THR A 498 7.97 12.33 -41.25
CA THR A 498 8.27 10.96 -41.66
C THR A 498 8.06 9.98 -40.49
N ARG A 499 7.96 8.69 -40.80
CA ARG A 499 7.85 7.64 -39.78
C ARG A 499 9.06 7.65 -38.82
N GLU A 500 10.26 7.85 -39.35
CA GLU A 500 11.49 7.88 -38.57
C GLU A 500 11.52 9.08 -37.60
N GLU A 501 11.19 10.27 -38.10
CA GLU A 501 11.07 11.47 -37.27
C GLU A 501 10.05 11.32 -36.13
N ARG A 502 8.93 10.65 -36.40
CA ARG A 502 7.94 10.31 -35.36
C ARG A 502 8.54 9.46 -34.24
N ALA A 503 9.29 8.41 -34.59
CA ALA A 503 9.96 7.56 -33.61
C ALA A 503 11.04 8.33 -32.83
N GLN A 504 11.83 9.17 -33.51
CA GLN A 504 12.86 10.01 -32.89
C GLN A 504 12.28 10.98 -31.86
N LEU A 505 11.13 11.62 -32.14
CA LEU A 505 10.48 12.53 -31.19
C LEU A 505 9.97 11.81 -29.94
N ILE A 506 9.41 10.60 -30.08
CA ILE A 506 8.94 9.81 -28.93
C ILE A 506 10.13 9.38 -28.07
N ALA A 507 11.20 8.88 -28.70
CA ALA A 507 12.41 8.48 -27.98
C ALA A 507 13.07 9.66 -27.27
N THR A 508 13.10 10.83 -27.92
CA THR A 508 13.60 12.08 -27.34
C THR A 508 12.75 12.55 -26.17
N ALA A 509 11.41 12.45 -26.28
CA ALA A 509 10.49 12.71 -25.18
C ALA A 509 10.78 11.80 -24.00
N ARG A 510 10.87 10.48 -24.22
CA ARG A 510 11.16 9.50 -23.15
C ARG A 510 12.49 9.81 -22.46
N ALA A 511 13.54 10.09 -23.22
CA ALA A 511 14.85 10.46 -22.67
C ALA A 511 14.77 11.75 -21.81
N ALA A 512 13.98 12.74 -22.23
CA ALA A 512 13.85 14.02 -21.55
C ALA A 512 13.10 13.93 -20.21
N VAL A 513 12.08 13.07 -20.14
CA VAL A 513 11.14 13.01 -18.99
C VAL A 513 11.40 11.87 -18.01
N GLY A 514 12.28 10.92 -18.35
CA GLY A 514 12.57 9.73 -17.53
C GLY A 514 11.55 8.61 -17.73
N PRO A 515 11.70 7.44 -17.07
CA PRO A 515 10.89 6.25 -17.34
C PRO A 515 9.42 6.36 -16.89
N ASP A 516 9.17 7.11 -15.82
CA ASP A 516 7.87 7.06 -15.12
C ASP A 516 6.90 8.15 -15.57
N TYR A 517 7.37 9.19 -16.26
CA TYR A 517 6.52 10.30 -16.67
C TYR A 517 5.57 9.87 -17.81
N PRO A 518 4.25 10.16 -17.73
CA PRO A 518 3.29 9.69 -18.73
C PRO A 518 3.47 10.33 -20.11
N LEU A 519 3.56 9.47 -21.13
CA LEU A 519 3.64 9.85 -22.54
C LEU A 519 2.54 9.18 -23.37
N MET A 520 1.82 10.00 -24.13
CA MET A 520 0.82 9.54 -25.10
C MET A 520 1.29 9.91 -26.51
N ALA A 521 1.39 8.93 -27.41
CA ALA A 521 1.87 9.13 -28.78
C ALA A 521 0.73 9.13 -29.81
N GLY A 522 0.64 10.18 -30.61
CA GLY A 522 -0.29 10.26 -31.74
C GLY A 522 0.08 9.27 -32.85
N CYS A 523 -0.79 8.27 -33.05
CA CYS A 523 -0.60 7.21 -34.04
C CYS A 523 -1.65 7.27 -35.16
N GLY A 524 -2.31 8.41 -35.34
CA GLY A 524 -3.29 8.61 -36.42
C GLY A 524 -2.65 8.49 -37.81
N ALA A 525 -3.28 7.69 -38.68
CA ALA A 525 -2.92 7.50 -40.09
C ALA A 525 -4.17 7.14 -40.91
N HIS A 526 -4.00 6.85 -42.20
CA HIS A 526 -5.13 6.63 -43.12
C HIS A 526 -5.63 5.17 -43.19
N SER A 527 -4.85 4.21 -42.70
CA SER A 527 -5.20 2.78 -42.71
C SER A 527 -4.83 2.10 -41.38
N THR A 528 -5.53 1.03 -41.03
CA THR A 528 -5.24 0.21 -39.84
C THR A 528 -3.79 -0.28 -39.81
N LYS A 529 -3.25 -0.70 -40.96
CA LYS A 529 -1.87 -1.21 -41.07
C LYS A 529 -0.85 -0.14 -40.66
N GLN A 530 -1.02 1.09 -41.11
CA GLN A 530 -0.14 2.20 -40.75
C GLN A 530 -0.26 2.57 -39.27
N VAL A 531 -1.48 2.58 -38.73
CA VAL A 531 -1.70 2.86 -37.29
C VAL A 531 -1.01 1.82 -36.41
N LEU A 532 -1.12 0.53 -36.74
CA LEU A 532 -0.46 -0.54 -35.98
C LEU A 532 1.07 -0.51 -36.11
N GLU A 533 1.59 -0.09 -37.26
CA GLU A 533 3.03 0.14 -37.44
C GLU A 533 3.52 1.27 -36.53
N LEU A 534 2.85 2.43 -36.57
CA LEU A 534 3.17 3.56 -35.70
C LEU A 534 2.99 3.24 -34.21
N ALA A 535 1.99 2.44 -33.85
CA ALA A 535 1.78 1.99 -32.47
C ALA A 535 2.93 1.10 -31.98
N SER A 536 3.46 0.25 -32.85
CA SER A 536 4.62 -0.60 -32.55
C SER A 536 5.89 0.24 -32.36
N ASP A 537 6.11 1.23 -33.24
CA ASP A 537 7.22 2.17 -33.11
C ASP A 537 7.11 3.00 -31.82
N ALA A 538 5.90 3.46 -31.49
CA ALA A 538 5.64 4.21 -30.26
C ALA A 538 5.92 3.39 -29.00
N ALA A 539 5.54 2.11 -28.98
CA ALA A 539 5.85 1.20 -27.90
C ALA A 539 7.36 0.99 -27.74
N ALA A 540 8.06 0.74 -28.85
CA ALA A 540 9.50 0.56 -28.86
C ALA A 540 10.26 1.83 -28.40
N ALA A 541 9.75 3.01 -28.74
CA ALA A 541 10.30 4.30 -28.33
C ALA A 541 9.89 4.73 -26.90
N GLY A 542 9.06 3.93 -26.21
CA GLY A 542 8.74 4.10 -24.80
C GLY A 542 7.49 4.92 -24.48
N ALA A 543 6.52 5.05 -25.38
CA ALA A 543 5.21 5.64 -25.07
C ALA A 543 4.38 4.75 -24.10
N ASN A 544 3.51 5.36 -23.30
CA ASN A 544 2.60 4.65 -22.41
C ASN A 544 1.23 4.38 -23.06
N TYR A 545 0.79 5.28 -23.94
CA TYR A 545 -0.53 5.25 -24.61
C TYR A 545 -0.39 5.63 -26.08
N ILE A 546 -1.35 5.22 -26.91
CA ILE A 546 -1.51 5.77 -28.26
C ILE A 546 -2.79 6.59 -28.38
N LEU A 547 -2.72 7.71 -29.12
CA LEU A 547 -3.85 8.58 -29.44
C LEU A 547 -4.21 8.44 -30.91
N VAL A 548 -5.44 8.00 -31.21
CA VAL A 548 -5.81 7.52 -32.56
C VAL A 548 -7.04 8.26 -33.09
N LEU A 549 -6.87 8.99 -34.20
CA LEU A 549 -7.97 9.60 -34.96
C LEU A 549 -8.77 8.54 -35.73
N PRO A 550 -10.07 8.76 -36.00
CA PRO A 550 -10.81 7.92 -36.95
C PRO A 550 -10.19 8.02 -38.36
N PRO A 551 -10.28 6.97 -39.19
CA PRO A 551 -9.82 7.01 -40.57
C PRO A 551 -10.72 7.99 -41.33
N ALA A 552 -10.14 8.97 -42.03
CA ALA A 552 -10.95 10.13 -42.46
C ALA A 552 -10.70 10.64 -43.89
N TYR A 553 -9.61 10.23 -44.55
CA TYR A 553 -9.29 10.76 -45.88
C TYR A 553 -10.41 10.46 -46.89
N PHE A 554 -10.91 9.21 -46.88
CA PHE A 554 -12.06 8.78 -47.69
C PHE A 554 -13.39 9.00 -46.94
N GLY A 555 -13.72 10.26 -46.62
CA GLY A 555 -14.86 10.60 -45.74
C GLY A 555 -16.19 9.99 -46.17
N LYS A 556 -16.54 10.06 -47.46
CA LYS A 556 -17.77 9.44 -48.01
C LYS A 556 -17.83 7.92 -47.81
N ALA A 557 -16.68 7.25 -47.77
CA ALA A 557 -16.59 5.80 -47.57
C ALA A 557 -16.42 5.42 -46.09
N THR A 558 -16.15 6.39 -45.21
CA THR A 558 -15.95 6.17 -43.78
C THR A 558 -17.30 6.18 -43.07
N THR A 559 -18.00 5.05 -43.16
CA THR A 559 -19.28 4.86 -42.46
C THR A 559 -19.06 4.56 -40.97
N PRO A 560 -20.08 4.69 -40.10
CA PRO A 560 -19.98 4.30 -38.69
C PRO A 560 -19.51 2.85 -38.49
N ALA A 561 -19.89 1.93 -39.39
CA ALA A 561 -19.43 0.55 -39.36
C ALA A 561 -17.92 0.42 -39.65
N VAL A 562 -17.40 1.22 -40.59
CA VAL A 562 -15.96 1.28 -40.88
C VAL A 562 -15.19 1.80 -39.66
N VAL A 563 -15.69 2.84 -39.01
CA VAL A 563 -15.08 3.40 -37.79
C VAL A 563 -15.03 2.37 -36.67
N LYS A 564 -16.16 1.70 -36.37
CA LYS A 564 -16.22 0.68 -35.31
C LYS A 564 -15.23 -0.45 -35.57
N ARG A 565 -15.24 -1.01 -36.79
CA ARG A 565 -14.30 -2.07 -37.20
C ARG A 565 -12.85 -1.60 -37.09
N PHE A 566 -12.55 -0.40 -37.55
CA PHE A 566 -11.20 0.16 -37.48
C PHE A 566 -10.69 0.21 -36.03
N PHE A 567 -11.47 0.77 -35.10
CA PHE A 567 -11.03 0.85 -33.71
C PHE A 567 -10.99 -0.51 -33.03
N ALA A 568 -11.90 -1.43 -33.35
CA ALA A 568 -11.84 -2.80 -32.85
C ALA A 568 -10.55 -3.52 -33.29
N ASP A 569 -10.16 -3.38 -34.57
CA ASP A 569 -8.93 -3.97 -35.10
C ASP A 569 -7.67 -3.31 -34.51
N VAL A 570 -7.68 -1.98 -34.30
CA VAL A 570 -6.58 -1.27 -33.63
C VAL A 570 -6.47 -1.72 -32.17
N ALA A 571 -7.57 -1.74 -31.42
CA ALA A 571 -7.57 -2.10 -30.00
C ALA A 571 -7.12 -3.54 -29.77
N ARG A 572 -7.49 -4.48 -30.64
CA ARG A 572 -7.08 -5.89 -30.55
C ARG A 572 -5.59 -6.10 -30.76
N ASN A 573 -4.95 -5.30 -31.61
CA ASN A 573 -3.58 -5.55 -32.06
C ASN A 573 -2.57 -4.51 -31.57
N SER A 574 -3.01 -3.44 -30.91
CA SER A 574 -2.12 -2.42 -30.37
C SER A 574 -1.35 -2.96 -29.16
N PRO A 575 -0.01 -2.82 -29.11
CA PRO A 575 0.79 -3.17 -27.94
C PRO A 575 0.63 -2.20 -26.75
N LEU A 576 -0.04 -1.06 -26.97
CA LEU A 576 -0.30 -0.03 -25.96
C LEU A 576 -1.80 0.27 -25.85
N PRO A 577 -2.28 0.74 -24.68
CA PRO A 577 -3.66 1.19 -24.53
C PRO A 577 -4.01 2.36 -25.46
N VAL A 578 -5.24 2.35 -25.96
CA VAL A 578 -5.74 3.24 -27.01
C VAL A 578 -6.64 4.33 -26.42
N VAL A 579 -6.32 5.58 -26.72
CA VAL A 579 -7.19 6.73 -26.49
C VAL A 579 -7.77 7.17 -27.83
N VAL A 580 -9.10 7.15 -27.93
CA VAL A 580 -9.82 7.60 -29.12
C VAL A 580 -9.65 9.12 -29.27
N TYR A 581 -9.26 9.60 -30.44
CA TYR A 581 -9.18 11.03 -30.72
C TYR A 581 -10.34 11.45 -31.60
N ASN A 582 -11.35 12.11 -31.02
CA ASN A 582 -12.45 12.68 -31.76
C ASN A 582 -12.16 14.16 -32.14
N PHE A 583 -11.81 14.40 -33.41
CA PHE A 583 -11.54 15.72 -33.94
C PHE A 583 -12.10 15.89 -35.38
N PRO A 584 -13.40 16.21 -35.51
CA PRO A 584 -14.06 16.27 -36.82
C PRO A 584 -13.44 17.25 -37.81
N GLY A 585 -12.91 18.39 -37.30
CA GLY A 585 -12.32 19.46 -38.10
C GLY A 585 -11.10 19.03 -38.94
N VAL A 586 -10.36 18.01 -38.51
CA VAL A 586 -9.23 17.43 -39.28
C VAL A 586 -9.55 16.04 -39.85
N CYS A 587 -10.76 15.55 -39.62
CA CYS A 587 -11.22 14.23 -39.99
C CYS A 587 -12.38 14.27 -40.98
N ASN A 588 -12.39 15.23 -41.92
CA ASN A 588 -13.40 15.32 -42.99
C ASN A 588 -14.84 15.30 -42.46
N GLY A 589 -15.07 15.91 -41.29
CA GLY A 589 -16.38 15.96 -40.64
C GLY A 589 -16.81 14.68 -39.91
N VAL A 590 -15.98 13.62 -39.88
CA VAL A 590 -16.27 12.39 -39.12
C VAL A 590 -16.25 12.72 -37.62
N ASP A 591 -17.43 12.73 -37.01
CA ASP A 591 -17.62 12.96 -35.58
C ASP A 591 -18.13 11.69 -34.90
N LEU A 592 -17.51 11.35 -33.76
CA LEU A 592 -17.91 10.21 -32.95
C LEU A 592 -18.88 10.67 -31.85
N ASP A 593 -20.10 10.14 -31.87
CA ASP A 593 -21.07 10.32 -30.79
C ASP A 593 -20.75 9.41 -29.59
N SER A 594 -21.42 9.66 -28.46
CA SER A 594 -21.19 8.91 -27.22
C SER A 594 -21.54 7.44 -27.41
N GLU A 595 -22.59 7.12 -28.17
CA GLU A 595 -23.01 5.76 -28.47
C GLU A 595 -21.95 4.97 -29.25
N THR A 596 -21.30 5.62 -30.22
CA THR A 596 -20.22 5.01 -31.01
C THR A 596 -18.97 4.79 -30.16
N ILE A 597 -18.57 5.78 -29.34
CA ILE A 597 -17.44 5.65 -28.42
C ILE A 597 -17.70 4.51 -27.41
N THR A 598 -18.91 4.45 -26.85
CA THR A 598 -19.31 3.38 -25.94
C THR A 598 -19.25 2.00 -26.60
N ALA A 599 -19.74 1.90 -27.84
CA ALA A 599 -19.68 0.65 -28.59
C ALA A 599 -18.23 0.20 -28.84
N ILE A 600 -17.33 1.12 -29.18
CA ILE A 600 -15.91 0.84 -29.40
C ILE A 600 -15.25 0.28 -28.12
N ALA A 601 -15.46 0.92 -26.97
CA ALA A 601 -14.89 0.46 -25.70
C ALA A 601 -15.43 -0.92 -25.28
N ARG A 602 -16.75 -1.14 -25.40
CA ARG A 602 -17.37 -2.44 -25.08
C ARG A 602 -16.93 -3.56 -26.01
N GLU A 603 -16.79 -3.28 -27.31
CA GLU A 603 -16.27 -4.27 -28.27
C GLU A 603 -14.80 -4.61 -27.97
N SER A 604 -14.00 -3.63 -27.57
CA SER A 604 -12.64 -3.89 -27.11
C SER A 604 -12.59 -4.76 -25.86
N ALA A 605 -13.46 -4.50 -24.87
CA ALA A 605 -13.57 -5.36 -23.68
C ALA A 605 -14.00 -6.78 -24.03
N ALA A 606 -15.02 -6.92 -24.88
CA ALA A 606 -15.56 -8.22 -25.29
C ALA A 606 -14.57 -9.07 -26.11
N SER A 607 -13.65 -8.42 -26.82
CA SER A 607 -12.59 -9.11 -27.59
C SER A 607 -11.30 -9.35 -26.80
N SER A 608 -11.22 -8.86 -25.56
CA SER A 608 -10.08 -9.06 -24.67
C SER A 608 -10.22 -10.36 -23.87
N PRO A 609 -9.16 -11.19 -23.75
CA PRO A 609 -9.19 -12.42 -22.95
C PRO A 609 -9.52 -12.20 -21.46
N THR A 610 -9.23 -11.01 -20.93
CA THR A 610 -9.45 -10.66 -19.53
C THR A 610 -10.79 -9.95 -19.29
N GLY A 611 -11.56 -9.66 -20.35
CA GLY A 611 -12.75 -8.82 -20.28
C GLY A 611 -12.47 -7.33 -20.07
N VAL A 612 -11.20 -6.91 -20.00
CA VAL A 612 -10.79 -5.51 -19.82
C VAL A 612 -10.52 -4.86 -21.18
N SER A 613 -11.11 -3.69 -21.43
CA SER A 613 -10.93 -2.92 -22.67
C SER A 613 -9.49 -2.44 -22.83
N ASN A 614 -8.94 -2.56 -24.04
CA ASN A 614 -7.69 -1.90 -24.43
C ASN A 614 -7.92 -0.46 -24.92
N VAL A 615 -9.19 -0.06 -25.11
CA VAL A 615 -9.58 1.34 -25.32
C VAL A 615 -9.90 1.96 -23.97
N VAL A 616 -9.04 2.87 -23.52
CA VAL A 616 -8.99 3.38 -22.14
C VAL A 616 -9.43 4.84 -22.01
N GLY A 617 -9.79 5.49 -23.10
CA GLY A 617 -10.28 6.86 -23.02
C GLY A 617 -10.60 7.51 -24.36
N VAL A 618 -10.97 8.79 -24.28
CA VAL A 618 -11.25 9.64 -25.44
C VAL A 618 -10.77 11.08 -25.23
N LYS A 619 -10.20 11.68 -26.28
CA LYS A 619 -10.00 13.12 -26.42
C LYS A 619 -11.10 13.74 -27.28
N LEU A 620 -11.88 14.65 -26.72
CA LEU A 620 -13.02 15.30 -27.37
C LEU A 620 -12.71 16.76 -27.73
N THR A 621 -12.62 17.08 -29.03
CA THR A 621 -12.31 18.45 -29.49
C THR A 621 -13.57 19.29 -29.77
N CYS A 622 -14.77 18.70 -29.64
CA CYS A 622 -16.04 19.31 -30.00
C CYS A 622 -16.64 20.29 -28.97
N GLY A 623 -16.04 20.43 -27.77
CA GLY A 623 -16.55 21.33 -26.71
C GLY A 623 -17.93 20.95 -26.15
N SER A 624 -18.36 19.70 -26.31
CA SER A 624 -19.72 19.26 -25.93
C SER A 624 -19.74 18.68 -24.52
N VAL A 625 -20.30 19.45 -23.56
CA VAL A 625 -20.51 18.99 -22.17
C VAL A 625 -21.38 17.73 -22.16
N GLY A 626 -22.43 17.70 -22.98
CA GLY A 626 -23.36 16.57 -23.04
C GLY A 626 -22.73 15.25 -23.51
N LYS A 627 -21.66 15.29 -24.31
CA LYS A 627 -20.91 14.05 -24.63
C LYS A 627 -20.13 13.53 -23.43
N ILE A 628 -19.49 14.44 -22.67
CA ILE A 628 -18.77 14.09 -21.45
C ILE A 628 -19.72 13.48 -20.42
N THR A 629 -20.85 14.14 -20.14
CA THR A 629 -21.84 13.66 -19.17
C THR A 629 -22.34 12.26 -19.52
N ARG A 630 -22.67 11.99 -20.79
CA ARG A 630 -23.14 10.65 -21.21
C ARG A 630 -22.06 9.57 -21.06
N LEU A 631 -20.81 9.89 -21.39
CA LEU A 631 -19.71 8.94 -21.23
C LEU A 631 -19.37 8.69 -19.76
N ALA A 632 -19.36 9.74 -18.92
CA ALA A 632 -19.14 9.61 -17.48
C ALA A 632 -20.28 8.87 -16.76
N ALA A 633 -21.50 8.94 -17.30
CA ALA A 633 -22.61 8.12 -16.81
C ALA A 633 -22.53 6.64 -17.28
N THR A 634 -21.73 6.35 -18.31
CA THR A 634 -21.59 5.01 -18.89
C THR A 634 -20.40 4.26 -18.31
N PHE A 635 -19.30 4.96 -18.05
CA PHE A 635 -18.02 4.40 -17.62
C PHE A 635 -17.57 5.01 -16.30
N SER A 636 -17.00 4.18 -15.43
CA SER A 636 -16.34 4.68 -14.22
C SER A 636 -15.02 5.40 -14.56
N PRO A 637 -14.57 6.37 -13.74
CA PRO A 637 -13.28 7.04 -13.94
C PRO A 637 -12.09 6.07 -13.95
N ASP A 638 -12.20 4.94 -13.25
CA ASP A 638 -11.18 3.89 -13.20
C ASP A 638 -11.20 2.97 -14.43
N GLU A 639 -12.23 3.07 -15.28
CA GLU A 639 -12.42 2.25 -16.50
C GLU A 639 -12.09 3.03 -17.79
N PHE A 640 -12.45 4.31 -17.84
CA PHE A 640 -12.35 5.10 -19.07
C PHE A 640 -12.21 6.59 -18.81
N ALA A 641 -11.16 7.19 -19.35
CA ALA A 641 -10.91 8.62 -19.17
C ALA A 641 -11.39 9.50 -20.32
N ILE A 642 -12.01 10.62 -19.94
CA ILE A 642 -12.56 11.58 -20.88
C ILE A 642 -11.74 12.86 -20.78
N TYR A 643 -11.09 13.26 -21.87
CA TYR A 643 -10.31 14.49 -21.95
C TYR A 643 -10.99 15.52 -22.84
N GLY A 644 -11.14 16.74 -22.32
CA GLY A 644 -11.45 17.90 -23.16
C GLY A 644 -10.28 18.23 -24.08
N GLY A 645 -10.54 18.64 -25.31
CA GLY A 645 -9.52 19.04 -26.29
C GLY A 645 -9.29 20.55 -26.42
N GLN A 646 -10.00 21.37 -25.64
CA GLN A 646 -9.91 22.83 -25.65
C GLN A 646 -9.66 23.35 -24.23
N SER A 647 -8.67 24.23 -24.07
CA SER A 647 -8.18 24.67 -22.75
C SER A 647 -9.23 25.51 -22.01
N ASP A 648 -9.87 26.44 -22.71
CA ASP A 648 -11.04 27.22 -22.26
C ASP A 648 -12.26 26.39 -21.80
N PHE A 649 -12.29 25.10 -22.11
CA PHE A 649 -13.37 24.19 -21.71
C PHE A 649 -13.06 23.36 -20.45
N LEU A 650 -11.85 23.45 -19.89
CA LEU A 650 -11.37 22.61 -18.79
C LEU A 650 -12.36 22.52 -17.62
N ILE A 651 -12.79 23.65 -17.05
CA ILE A 651 -13.71 23.68 -15.90
C ILE A 651 -15.07 23.07 -16.24
N GLY A 652 -15.63 23.38 -17.42
CA GLY A 652 -16.90 22.82 -17.86
C GLY A 652 -16.82 21.30 -18.08
N GLY A 653 -15.68 20.81 -18.57
CA GLY A 653 -15.40 19.39 -18.69
C GLY A 653 -15.31 18.69 -17.33
N LEU A 654 -14.53 19.25 -16.40
CA LEU A 654 -14.37 18.69 -15.05
C LEU A 654 -15.70 18.61 -14.31
N ALA A 655 -16.52 19.66 -14.40
CA ALA A 655 -17.86 19.69 -13.81
C ALA A 655 -18.78 18.57 -14.35
N ALA A 656 -18.54 18.10 -15.57
CA ALA A 656 -19.29 17.03 -16.21
C ALA A 656 -18.66 15.64 -16.06
N GLY A 657 -17.55 15.51 -15.32
CA GLY A 657 -16.86 14.24 -15.07
C GLY A 657 -15.71 13.93 -16.03
N SER A 658 -15.10 14.92 -16.66
CA SER A 658 -13.86 14.69 -17.43
C SER A 658 -12.67 14.39 -16.51
N ALA A 659 -11.72 13.59 -16.97
CA ALA A 659 -10.46 13.33 -16.27
C ALA A 659 -9.50 14.54 -16.33
N GLY A 660 -9.75 15.47 -17.25
CA GLY A 660 -8.95 16.69 -17.42
C GLY A 660 -9.03 17.22 -18.84
N CYS A 661 -7.90 17.74 -19.34
CA CYS A 661 -7.81 18.35 -20.66
C CYS A 661 -6.47 18.09 -21.33
N ILE A 662 -6.49 17.81 -22.64
CA ILE A 662 -5.30 17.86 -23.50
C ILE A 662 -5.29 19.23 -24.17
N ALA A 663 -4.60 20.17 -23.52
CA ALA A 663 -4.70 21.61 -23.75
C ALA A 663 -3.56 22.14 -24.63
N ALA A 664 -3.88 22.67 -25.82
CA ALA A 664 -2.87 23.28 -26.69
C ALA A 664 -2.14 24.45 -26.02
N PHE A 665 -2.87 25.24 -25.23
CA PHE A 665 -2.37 26.40 -24.51
C PHE A 665 -1.36 26.06 -23.41
N ALA A 666 -1.30 24.80 -22.98
CA ALA A 666 -0.24 24.32 -22.09
C ALA A 666 1.15 24.34 -22.74
N ASN A 667 1.26 24.51 -24.06
CA ASN A 667 2.56 24.84 -24.66
C ASN A 667 3.03 26.25 -24.29
N VAL A 668 2.13 27.16 -23.91
CA VAL A 668 2.45 28.57 -23.68
C VAL A 668 2.45 28.90 -22.19
N PHE A 669 1.45 28.45 -21.42
CA PHE A 669 1.39 28.66 -19.97
C PHE A 669 1.02 27.37 -19.24
N PRO A 670 1.95 26.38 -19.20
CA PRO A 670 1.67 25.07 -18.62
C PRO A 670 1.38 25.11 -17.11
N LYS A 671 2.10 25.94 -16.33
CA LYS A 671 1.87 26.03 -14.87
C LYS A 671 0.51 26.63 -14.58
N THR A 672 0.12 27.65 -15.34
CA THR A 672 -1.21 28.27 -15.23
C THR A 672 -2.30 27.25 -15.55
N ALA A 673 -2.16 26.48 -16.63
CA ALA A 673 -3.12 25.45 -17.00
C ALA A 673 -3.25 24.35 -15.92
N ALA A 674 -2.12 23.85 -15.41
CA ALA A 674 -2.09 22.90 -14.29
C ALA A 674 -2.74 23.50 -13.02
N LYS A 675 -2.44 24.77 -12.71
CA LYS A 675 -2.98 25.47 -11.53
C LYS A 675 -4.50 25.59 -11.57
N ILE A 676 -5.10 25.81 -12.73
CA ILE A 676 -6.57 25.85 -12.87
C ILE A 676 -7.17 24.49 -12.49
N TYR A 677 -6.57 23.39 -12.95
CA TYR A 677 -6.99 22.04 -12.57
C TYR A 677 -6.85 21.79 -11.07
N ASP A 678 -5.72 22.17 -10.48
CA ASP A 678 -5.45 22.00 -9.05
C ASP A 678 -6.44 22.79 -8.18
N LEU A 679 -6.73 24.04 -8.54
CA LEU A 679 -7.70 24.87 -7.81
C LEU A 679 -9.09 24.25 -7.86
N TYR A 680 -9.52 23.79 -9.04
CA TYR A 680 -10.84 23.19 -9.21
C TYR A 680 -10.98 21.89 -8.40
N THR A 681 -10.00 21.00 -8.49
CA THR A 681 -10.01 19.70 -7.78
C THR A 681 -9.84 19.85 -6.26
N ALA A 682 -9.21 20.92 -5.79
CA ALA A 682 -9.16 21.29 -4.39
C ALA A 682 -10.45 21.95 -3.86
N GLY A 683 -11.50 22.09 -4.68
CA GLY A 683 -12.77 22.72 -4.29
C GLY A 683 -12.73 24.25 -4.26
N LYS A 684 -11.66 24.88 -4.74
CA LYS A 684 -11.51 26.34 -4.83
C LYS A 684 -12.09 26.87 -6.13
N ILE A 685 -13.39 26.66 -6.30
CA ILE A 685 -14.08 26.85 -7.59
C ILE A 685 -13.98 28.30 -8.07
N ASP A 686 -14.17 29.28 -7.19
CA ASP A 686 -14.13 30.70 -7.57
C ASP A 686 -12.73 31.12 -8.07
N GLU A 687 -11.67 30.71 -7.36
CA GLU A 687 -10.28 30.96 -7.77
C GLU A 687 -9.97 30.30 -9.13
N ALA A 688 -10.44 29.06 -9.32
CA ALA A 688 -10.23 28.32 -10.57
C ALA A 688 -10.93 29.01 -11.76
N VAL A 689 -12.19 29.42 -11.57
CA VAL A 689 -12.99 30.07 -12.62
C VAL A 689 -12.39 31.42 -13.02
N GLU A 690 -11.90 32.19 -12.06
CA GLU A 690 -11.26 33.47 -12.37
C GLU A 690 -9.98 33.29 -13.19
N LEU A 691 -9.11 32.37 -12.77
CA LEU A 691 -7.88 32.06 -13.51
C LEU A 691 -8.18 31.49 -14.91
N GLN A 692 -9.20 30.65 -15.04
CA GLN A 692 -9.66 30.11 -16.31
C GLN A 692 -10.13 31.21 -17.27
N ARG A 693 -10.85 32.24 -16.78
CA ARG A 693 -11.30 33.37 -17.64
C ARG A 693 -10.11 34.15 -18.19
N MET A 694 -9.12 34.43 -17.35
CA MET A 694 -7.89 35.10 -17.78
C MET A 694 -7.12 34.27 -18.81
N ALA A 695 -6.95 32.97 -18.53
CA ALA A 695 -6.27 32.05 -19.44
C ALA A 695 -7.00 31.91 -20.79
N ALA A 696 -8.34 31.82 -20.78
CA ALA A 696 -9.14 31.71 -22.00
C ALA A 696 -9.05 32.97 -22.88
N LEU A 697 -8.98 34.16 -22.28
CA LEU A 697 -8.76 35.40 -23.03
C LEU A 697 -7.36 35.41 -23.68
N ALA A 698 -6.34 35.00 -22.93
CA ALA A 698 -4.97 34.90 -23.40
C ALA A 698 -4.78 33.81 -24.47
N GLU A 699 -5.58 32.73 -24.46
CA GLU A 699 -5.55 31.66 -25.45
C GLU A 699 -6.09 32.11 -26.83
N SER A 700 -6.84 33.22 -26.92
CA SER A 700 -7.53 33.64 -28.14
C SER A 700 -6.66 33.61 -29.42
N PRO A 701 -5.40 34.11 -29.42
CA PRO A 701 -4.52 34.02 -30.59
C PRO A 701 -4.17 32.57 -30.99
N CYS A 702 -4.03 31.65 -30.04
CA CYS A 702 -3.73 30.24 -30.32
C CYS A 702 -4.88 29.53 -31.04
N LYS A 703 -6.12 30.02 -30.92
CA LYS A 703 -7.28 29.46 -31.62
C LYS A 703 -7.20 29.61 -33.15
N SER A 704 -6.34 30.48 -33.67
CA SER A 704 -6.14 30.63 -35.12
C SER A 704 -5.34 29.48 -35.75
N GLY A 705 -4.69 28.63 -34.95
CA GLY A 705 -4.06 27.40 -35.41
C GLY A 705 -2.64 27.18 -34.89
N ILE A 706 -1.96 26.21 -35.52
CA ILE A 706 -0.66 25.69 -35.10
C ILE A 706 0.41 26.79 -35.12
N ALA A 707 0.49 27.58 -36.21
CA ALA A 707 1.51 28.61 -36.37
C ALA A 707 1.49 29.65 -35.22
N ALA A 708 0.30 30.10 -34.79
CA ALA A 708 0.18 31.04 -33.68
C ALA A 708 0.55 30.41 -32.35
N THR A 709 0.20 29.13 -32.14
CA THR A 709 0.59 28.37 -30.95
C THR A 709 2.10 28.18 -30.87
N LYS A 710 2.76 27.83 -31.98
CA LYS A 710 4.22 27.69 -32.05
C LYS A 710 4.92 29.02 -31.80
N TYR A 711 4.47 30.12 -32.42
CA TYR A 711 5.03 31.45 -32.17
C TYR A 711 4.88 31.87 -30.71
N ALA A 712 3.71 31.64 -30.10
CA ALA A 712 3.51 31.93 -28.67
C ALA A 712 4.45 31.09 -27.78
N ALA A 713 4.59 29.78 -28.03
CA ALA A 713 5.56 28.96 -27.32
C ALA A 713 7.00 29.46 -27.52
N ALA A 714 7.34 29.92 -28.72
CA ALA A 714 8.67 30.42 -29.06
C ALA A 714 9.09 31.66 -28.27
N VAL A 715 8.15 32.56 -27.97
CA VAL A 715 8.44 33.82 -27.25
C VAL A 715 8.26 33.70 -25.73
N PHE A 716 7.58 32.66 -25.24
CA PHE A 716 7.36 32.43 -23.81
C PHE A 716 8.12 31.19 -23.29
N THR A 717 7.58 29.99 -23.47
CA THR A 717 8.08 28.76 -22.82
C THR A 717 9.39 28.24 -23.39
N ALA A 718 9.64 28.41 -24.69
CA ALA A 718 10.92 28.02 -25.28
C ALA A 718 12.06 28.89 -24.74
N VAL A 719 11.80 30.18 -24.50
CA VAL A 719 12.74 31.09 -23.83
C VAL A 719 12.96 30.63 -22.37
N ALA A 720 11.88 30.32 -21.65
CA ALA A 720 11.96 29.81 -20.28
C ALA A 720 12.69 28.45 -20.18
N ALA A 721 12.63 27.63 -21.24
CA ALA A 721 13.36 26.37 -21.37
C ALA A 721 14.84 26.55 -21.77
N GLY A 722 15.32 27.78 -21.96
CA GLY A 722 16.71 28.07 -22.33
C GLY A 722 17.05 27.68 -23.77
N ILE A 723 16.10 27.84 -24.69
CA ILE A 723 16.27 27.53 -26.12
C ILE A 723 16.60 28.81 -26.88
N GLU A 724 17.81 28.88 -27.40
CA GLU A 724 18.26 29.98 -28.26
C GLU A 724 17.66 29.87 -29.67
N GLY A 725 17.34 31.03 -30.27
CA GLY A 725 16.77 31.09 -31.62
C GLY A 725 15.38 30.45 -31.74
N ALA A 726 14.62 30.33 -30.65
CA ALA A 726 13.36 29.59 -30.61
C ALA A 726 12.32 30.02 -31.67
N GLN A 727 12.25 31.31 -32.02
CA GLN A 727 11.33 31.79 -33.06
C GLN A 727 11.63 31.21 -34.43
N GLU A 728 12.91 31.04 -34.79
CA GLU A 728 13.29 30.39 -36.04
C GLU A 728 12.95 28.91 -36.00
N LYS A 729 13.30 28.23 -34.90
CA LYS A 729 13.13 26.78 -34.76
C LYS A 729 11.68 26.32 -34.65
N LEU A 730 10.77 27.22 -34.29
CA LEU A 730 9.34 26.96 -34.14
C LEU A 730 8.51 27.53 -35.28
N LYS A 731 9.10 27.87 -36.43
CA LYS A 731 8.29 28.13 -37.62
C LYS A 731 7.55 26.85 -38.03
N PRO A 732 6.36 26.97 -38.65
CA PRO A 732 5.69 25.82 -39.23
C PRO A 732 6.58 25.14 -40.28
N ARG A 733 6.52 23.81 -40.39
CA ARG A 733 7.23 23.10 -41.45
C ARG A 733 6.65 23.50 -42.82
N THR A 734 7.48 23.57 -43.85
CA THR A 734 7.04 23.87 -45.22
C THR A 734 5.92 22.91 -45.67
N PRO A 735 4.88 23.38 -46.39
CA PRO A 735 4.71 24.69 -47.04
C PRO A 735 3.93 25.74 -46.22
N TYR A 736 3.80 25.56 -44.89
CA TYR A 736 2.97 26.47 -44.08
C TYR A 736 3.73 27.74 -43.66
N GLU A 737 3.01 28.84 -43.57
CA GLU A 737 3.57 30.17 -43.26
C GLU A 737 3.46 30.51 -41.77
N GLU A 738 4.35 31.39 -41.31
CA GLU A 738 4.28 31.99 -39.99
C GLU A 738 3.02 32.85 -39.79
N PRO A 739 2.63 33.16 -38.54
CA PRO A 739 1.55 34.11 -38.29
C PRO A 739 1.89 35.50 -38.84
N ALA A 740 0.89 36.19 -39.41
CA ALA A 740 1.04 37.58 -39.81
C ALA A 740 1.41 38.47 -38.61
N GLU A 741 2.08 39.60 -38.85
CA GLU A 741 2.54 40.52 -37.80
C GLU A 741 1.43 41.00 -36.86
N GLY A 742 0.21 41.18 -37.37
CA GLY A 742 -0.96 41.49 -36.53
C GLY A 742 -1.27 40.39 -35.50
N ALA A 743 -1.17 39.12 -35.89
CA ALA A 743 -1.37 37.99 -34.98
C ALA A 743 -0.22 37.86 -33.96
N LYS A 744 1.03 38.11 -34.38
CA LYS A 744 2.19 38.16 -33.48
C LYS A 744 2.05 39.25 -32.42
N LYS A 745 1.53 40.42 -32.80
CA LYS A 745 1.25 41.53 -31.87
C LYS A 745 0.17 41.15 -30.85
N LEU A 746 -0.92 40.52 -31.29
CA LEU A 746 -1.98 40.05 -30.41
C LEU A 746 -1.51 39.00 -29.39
N VAL A 747 -0.56 38.14 -29.77
CA VAL A 747 0.08 37.19 -28.83
C VAL A 747 0.72 37.95 -27.65
N HIS A 748 1.53 38.98 -27.92
CA HIS A 748 2.16 39.75 -26.86
C HIS A 748 1.15 40.54 -26.01
N GLU A 749 0.16 41.18 -26.65
CA GLU A 749 -0.82 42.02 -25.95
C GLU A 749 -1.75 41.21 -25.03
N LEU A 750 -2.32 40.11 -25.53
CA LEU A 750 -3.31 39.33 -24.77
C LEU A 750 -2.70 38.37 -23.75
N MET A 751 -1.45 37.95 -23.96
CA MET A 751 -0.79 36.99 -23.07
C MET A 751 0.04 37.63 -21.96
N ALA A 752 0.29 38.95 -22.00
CA ALA A 752 1.14 39.66 -21.05
C ALA A 752 0.73 39.44 -19.57
N ALA A 753 -0.57 39.52 -19.26
CA ALA A 753 -1.05 39.34 -17.89
C ALA A 753 -0.84 37.91 -17.38
N VAL A 754 -1.09 36.90 -18.22
CA VAL A 754 -0.90 35.50 -17.85
C VAL A 754 0.60 35.14 -17.76
N ALA A 755 1.45 35.77 -18.58
CA ALA A 755 2.89 35.59 -18.50
C ALA A 755 3.48 36.02 -17.15
N GLN A 756 2.92 37.06 -16.51
CA GLN A 756 3.31 37.47 -15.16
C GLN A 756 2.95 36.40 -14.12
N ILE A 757 1.73 35.87 -14.20
CA ILE A 757 1.25 34.79 -13.32
C ILE A 757 2.11 33.52 -13.48
N GLU A 758 2.42 33.13 -14.72
CA GLU A 758 3.26 31.96 -15.02
C GLU A 758 4.68 32.11 -14.43
N GLY A 759 5.20 33.35 -14.39
CA GLY A 759 6.48 33.71 -13.80
C GLY A 759 6.50 33.69 -12.26
N GLY A 760 5.34 33.57 -11.61
CA GLY A 760 5.21 33.55 -10.15
C GLY A 760 5.16 34.95 -9.51
N VAL A 761 4.74 35.98 -10.27
CA VAL A 761 4.59 37.37 -9.82
C VAL A 761 3.15 37.71 -9.48
#